data_AF-A0A498SNE3-F1
#
_entry.id   AF-A0A498SNE3-F1
#
_cell.length_a   1.000
_cell.length_b   1.000
_cell.length_c   1.000
_cell.angle_alpha   90.00
_cell.angle_beta   90.00
_cell.angle_gamma   90.00
#
_symmetry.space_group_name_H-M   'P 1'
#
loop_
_entity.id
_entity.type
_entity.pdbx_description
1 polymer ?
#
loop_
_entity_poly.entity_id
_entity_poly.type
_entity_poly.pdbx_seq_one_letter_code
_entity_poly.pdbx_strand_id
1 'polypeptide(L)'
;MNGVSIDQHFTAALNDSRESTFLTKVELRFNIAHCYDIAGDLDRAAIEYRTILTDHSVQLTSSLQAQILRQLGNVSSVFVSFFYFLFPVLLLLVSTTMFSTLECIVALLRLQSEGYVKIFSYIAYLGWLCYREECQPAQRPQKIFEAENYLIQSKELEPSCGKTYYYLGRCYGELQDRAHDAFVYYRHSIDKSEADADTWCSIGVLYQQQSQPMDALQAFICAVQSDREHSAAWTDLGRLYEVNCQFSDALHCFKKALKCQPAAPEALKARIRVLEKELHPSSLLIGNLRSLPPTELPGLNEAWRLSIPAELSQRQEEFLKQKQQRYRDGSPLFSATLTLPQNTNESVEIQIQLMNILRANKAEITERERILLEMLESKFGKIDKNDVEQSVEMHAEQDFTNVGIKKEMLIDGDALPSTSSLEIHSVEKSITADNKEVTKEQAKPIKEVSPLPYSFSLTADVRVPLTITASELMERCRKRVDKPNEFLEIFDEQVKPPTLSDVPQMEKSLPEKLLRPTPVIMVESRKEAYSIELQNYCYNSAVALIRGLTQTLKMDLSLFSTKSLLEIAPNHEVEIRSQYKMPPDQNVDHLGQPTWTCHSIRSYTTIAHYAQYQAQSFQYSLKEEAEKLRAASAKYGGGSGGGGGTSTDASNGSLKRRRATVPEESQMPMKLIKFGTNVDLSDETKFKIQLAELNKMPSFARLVAACNMLTHLGHTVYGMNTVQLYMKVPGARTPGHVENNCLASVNINIGPGDCEWFCVPYEYWSAVNELVEKHKLNFLKGSWWPDIDELLEANIPVYRFTQKAGDVVWIGSGCIHWVHSTGWCNNVAW
;
A
#
# COMPACT_ATOMS: atom_id res chain seq x y z
N MET A 1 29.38 16.94 -54.17
CA MET A 1 29.30 17.68 -55.45
C MET A 1 28.59 16.88 -56.56
N ASN A 2 27.42 16.27 -56.32
CA ASN A 2 26.61 15.62 -57.39
C ASN A 2 25.12 16.04 -57.43
N GLY A 3 24.68 17.00 -56.59
CA GLY A 3 23.25 17.35 -56.49
C GLY A 3 22.68 18.12 -57.69
N VAL A 4 23.51 18.92 -58.38
CA VAL A 4 23.06 19.83 -59.45
C VAL A 4 22.64 19.08 -60.73
N SER A 5 23.18 17.88 -60.96
CA SER A 5 22.84 17.07 -62.16
C SER A 5 21.51 16.31 -62.00
N ILE A 6 21.10 16.00 -60.77
CA ILE A 6 19.94 15.15 -60.49
C ILE A 6 18.63 15.95 -60.63
N ASP A 7 18.63 17.20 -60.18
CA ASP A 7 17.51 18.14 -60.33
C ASP A 7 17.09 18.33 -61.80
N GLN A 8 18.06 18.44 -62.71
CA GLN A 8 17.77 18.60 -64.15
C GLN A 8 17.07 17.39 -64.77
N HIS A 9 17.39 16.18 -64.32
CA HIS A 9 16.75 14.96 -64.81
C HIS A 9 15.31 14.82 -64.29
N PHE A 10 15.07 15.14 -63.03
CA PHE A 10 13.71 15.11 -62.47
C PHE A 10 12.84 16.24 -63.02
N THR A 11 13.40 17.43 -63.24
CA THR A 11 12.70 18.55 -63.86
C THR A 11 12.37 18.28 -65.33
N ALA A 12 13.25 17.61 -66.08
CA ALA A 12 12.96 17.16 -67.44
C ALA A 12 11.85 16.08 -67.47
N ALA A 13 11.87 15.13 -66.53
CA ALA A 13 10.83 14.11 -66.39
C ALA A 13 9.46 14.68 -65.98
N LEU A 14 9.44 15.78 -65.21
CA LEU A 14 8.22 16.46 -64.80
C LEU A 14 7.51 17.17 -65.97
N ASN A 15 8.29 17.67 -66.93
CA ASN A 15 7.81 18.41 -68.09
C ASN A 15 7.40 17.50 -69.28
N ASP A 16 7.61 16.19 -69.18
CA ASP A 16 7.14 15.23 -70.18
C ASP A 16 5.62 15.02 -70.07
N SER A 17 4.97 14.93 -71.23
CA SER A 17 3.51 14.84 -71.37
C SER A 17 2.98 13.43 -71.13
N ARG A 18 3.86 12.41 -71.11
CA ARG A 18 3.50 11.01 -70.79
C ARG A 18 3.74 10.75 -69.31
N GLU A 19 2.71 10.33 -68.57
CA GLU A 19 2.87 9.96 -67.16
C GLU A 19 3.81 8.75 -67.04
N SER A 20 4.83 8.88 -66.18
CA SER A 20 5.79 7.79 -65.92
C SER A 20 5.13 6.71 -65.06
N THR A 21 5.37 5.44 -65.38
CA THR A 21 4.78 4.30 -64.65
C THR A 21 5.42 4.02 -63.28
N PHE A 22 6.50 4.73 -62.92
CA PHE A 22 7.30 4.45 -61.72
C PHE A 22 7.23 5.54 -60.65
N LEU A 23 7.18 6.81 -61.04
CA LEU A 23 7.04 7.94 -60.10
C LEU A 23 5.94 8.87 -60.58
N THR A 24 5.02 9.19 -59.68
CA THR A 24 3.96 10.16 -59.96
C THR A 24 4.56 11.56 -60.08
N LYS A 25 3.87 12.47 -60.78
CA LYS A 25 4.33 13.87 -60.92
C LYS A 25 4.51 14.57 -59.56
N VAL A 26 3.75 14.16 -58.56
CA VAL A 26 3.86 14.66 -57.17
C VAL A 26 5.12 14.14 -56.48
N GLU A 27 5.46 12.87 -56.65
CA GLU A 27 6.69 12.29 -56.09
C GLU A 27 7.94 12.83 -56.80
N LEU A 28 7.85 13.12 -58.10
CA LEU A 28 8.93 13.80 -58.83
C LEU A 28 9.18 15.21 -58.28
N ARG A 29 8.12 15.99 -58.03
CA ARG A 29 8.24 17.30 -57.37
C ARG A 29 8.78 17.21 -55.94
N PHE A 30 8.37 16.20 -55.17
CA PHE A 30 8.92 15.97 -53.83
C PHE A 30 10.42 15.70 -53.85
N ASN A 31 10.88 14.86 -54.79
CA ASN A 31 12.30 14.55 -54.93
C ASN A 31 13.12 15.76 -55.42
N ILE A 32 12.56 16.62 -56.27
CA ILE A 32 13.17 17.90 -56.66
C ILE A 32 13.32 18.82 -55.43
N ALA A 33 12.25 18.98 -54.63
CA ALA A 33 12.30 19.78 -53.40
C ALA A 33 13.34 19.24 -52.39
N HIS A 34 13.46 17.93 -52.28
CA HIS A 34 14.46 17.29 -51.41
C HIS A 34 15.89 17.43 -51.93
N CYS A 35 16.08 17.51 -53.26
CA CYS A 35 17.39 17.82 -53.83
C CYS A 35 17.84 19.26 -53.49
N TYR A 36 16.92 20.24 -53.50
CA TYR A 36 17.23 21.62 -53.08
C TYR A 36 17.51 21.72 -51.58
N ASP A 37 16.80 20.95 -50.76
CA ASP A 37 16.99 20.84 -49.32
C ASP A 37 18.40 20.31 -48.98
N ILE A 38 18.81 19.20 -49.62
CA ILE A 38 20.17 18.63 -49.46
C ILE A 38 21.25 19.57 -50.02
N ALA A 39 20.94 20.35 -51.05
CA ALA A 39 21.85 21.34 -51.63
C ALA A 39 21.98 22.63 -50.78
N GLY A 40 21.12 22.82 -49.78
CA GLY A 40 21.14 23.97 -48.87
C GLY A 40 20.39 25.21 -49.37
N ASP A 41 19.65 25.13 -50.48
CA ASP A 41 18.79 26.22 -50.97
C ASP A 41 17.38 26.08 -50.38
N LEU A 42 17.27 26.44 -49.10
CA LEU A 42 16.12 26.17 -48.24
C LEU A 42 14.86 26.94 -48.64
N ASP A 43 15.01 28.14 -49.22
CA ASP A 43 13.88 28.97 -49.65
C ASP A 43 13.14 28.33 -50.84
N ARG A 44 13.88 27.82 -51.82
CA ARG A 44 13.28 27.10 -52.96
C ARG A 44 12.69 25.76 -52.56
N ALA A 45 13.38 25.03 -51.67
CA ALA A 45 12.85 23.78 -51.11
C ALA A 45 11.50 24.01 -50.38
N ALA A 46 11.40 25.06 -49.56
CA ALA A 46 10.17 25.41 -48.86
C ALA A 46 9.01 25.78 -49.80
N ILE A 47 9.30 26.50 -50.88
CA ILE A 47 8.29 26.89 -51.88
C ILE A 47 7.74 25.66 -52.59
N GLU A 48 8.60 24.74 -53.03
CA GLU A 48 8.16 23.52 -53.72
C GLU A 48 7.38 22.58 -52.78
N TYR A 49 7.85 22.38 -51.54
CA TYR A 49 7.11 21.59 -50.54
C TYR A 49 5.74 22.19 -50.22
N ARG A 50 5.61 23.51 -50.13
CA ARG A 50 4.31 24.18 -49.92
C ARG A 50 3.41 24.06 -51.14
N THR A 51 3.96 24.19 -52.34
CA THR A 51 3.20 24.08 -53.60
C THR A 51 2.57 22.70 -53.71
N ILE A 52 3.29 21.63 -53.32
CA ILE A 52 2.76 20.27 -53.27
C ILE A 52 1.59 20.14 -52.27
N LEU A 53 1.66 20.81 -51.12
CA LEU A 53 0.59 20.75 -50.10
C LEU A 53 -0.65 21.57 -50.45
N THR A 54 -0.49 22.62 -51.25
CA THR A 54 -1.60 23.51 -51.66
C THR A 54 -2.34 23.05 -52.91
N ASP A 55 -1.78 22.12 -53.66
CA ASP A 55 -2.42 21.60 -54.87
C ASP A 55 -3.54 20.61 -54.52
N HIS A 56 -4.77 21.10 -54.44
CA HIS A 56 -5.97 20.32 -54.08
C HIS A 56 -6.44 19.36 -55.18
N SER A 57 -5.79 19.36 -56.36
CA SER A 57 -6.18 18.52 -57.49
C SER A 57 -5.67 17.07 -57.39
N VAL A 58 -4.72 16.78 -56.48
CA VAL A 58 -4.13 15.44 -56.31
C VAL A 58 -4.27 14.95 -54.86
N GLN A 59 -4.80 13.74 -54.69
CA GLN A 59 -4.98 13.13 -53.37
C GLN A 59 -3.63 12.58 -52.85
N LEU A 60 -2.99 13.30 -51.93
CA LEU A 60 -1.71 12.90 -51.35
C LEU A 60 -1.87 11.75 -50.35
N THR A 61 -0.96 10.76 -50.41
CA THR A 61 -0.86 9.70 -49.39
C THR A 61 -0.38 10.26 -48.05
N SER A 62 -0.97 9.77 -46.95
CA SER A 62 -0.71 10.23 -45.58
C SER A 62 0.76 10.18 -45.17
N SER A 63 1.52 9.19 -45.67
CA SER A 63 2.96 9.03 -45.43
C SER A 63 3.79 10.15 -46.06
N LEU A 64 3.48 10.51 -47.31
CA LEU A 64 4.18 11.53 -48.07
C LEU A 64 3.87 12.93 -47.52
N GLN A 65 2.61 13.19 -47.16
CA GLN A 65 2.21 14.43 -46.49
C GLN A 65 2.94 14.60 -45.14
N ALA A 66 3.10 13.52 -44.37
CA ALA A 66 3.85 13.54 -43.12
C ALA A 66 5.37 13.74 -43.34
N GLN A 67 5.95 13.25 -44.44
CA GLN A 67 7.34 13.51 -44.79
C GLN A 67 7.56 14.96 -45.22
N ILE A 68 6.70 15.52 -46.08
CA ILE A 68 6.77 16.92 -46.52
C ILE A 68 6.66 17.87 -45.33
N LEU A 69 5.72 17.62 -44.42
CA LEU A 69 5.53 18.45 -43.22
C LEU A 69 6.71 18.36 -42.24
N ARG A 70 7.39 17.21 -42.17
CA ARG A 70 8.61 17.06 -41.35
C ARG A 70 9.78 17.87 -41.92
N GLN A 71 9.98 17.83 -43.24
CA GLN A 71 11.05 18.61 -43.88
C GLN A 71 10.76 20.12 -43.81
N LEU A 72 9.50 20.54 -44.02
CA LEU A 72 9.09 21.94 -43.81
C LEU A 72 9.29 22.41 -42.35
N GLY A 73 9.07 21.54 -41.36
CA GLY A 73 9.36 21.83 -39.96
C GLY A 73 10.85 22.08 -39.69
N ASN A 74 11.72 21.37 -40.41
CA ASN A 74 13.17 21.55 -40.34
C ASN A 74 13.62 22.87 -41.00
N VAL A 75 12.96 23.27 -42.10
CA VAL A 75 13.24 24.51 -42.84
C VAL A 75 12.68 25.76 -42.13
N SER A 76 11.66 25.62 -41.28
CA SER A 76 10.94 26.74 -40.65
C SER A 76 11.35 27.04 -39.21
N SER A 77 12.64 26.94 -38.88
CA SER A 77 13.22 27.28 -37.56
C SER A 77 13.12 28.76 -37.16
N VAL A 78 12.24 29.56 -37.77
CA VAL A 78 12.02 30.99 -37.48
C VAL A 78 10.55 31.31 -37.14
N PHE A 79 9.62 30.35 -37.21
CA PHE A 79 8.18 30.62 -37.01
C PHE A 79 7.70 30.61 -35.54
N VAL A 80 8.52 31.06 -34.60
CA VAL A 80 8.15 31.18 -33.17
C VAL A 80 7.19 32.34 -32.88
N SER A 81 6.99 33.29 -33.81
CA SER A 81 6.19 34.49 -33.53
C SER A 81 4.74 34.46 -33.99
N PHE A 82 4.28 33.46 -34.76
CA PHE A 82 2.94 33.51 -35.37
C PHE A 82 1.84 32.86 -34.51
N PHE A 83 2.17 31.83 -33.72
CA PHE A 83 1.18 31.07 -32.93
C PHE A 83 0.85 31.69 -31.58
N TYR A 84 1.74 32.50 -30.99
CA TYR A 84 1.47 33.23 -29.75
C TYR A 84 0.41 34.33 -29.93
N PHE A 85 0.19 34.81 -31.16
CA PHE A 85 -0.72 35.93 -31.42
C PHE A 85 -2.15 35.53 -31.78
N LEU A 86 -2.38 34.30 -32.30
CA LEU A 86 -3.70 33.92 -32.83
C LEU A 86 -4.62 33.24 -31.80
N PHE A 87 -4.07 32.70 -30.72
CA PHE A 87 -4.84 31.98 -29.70
C PHE A 87 -5.85 32.86 -28.94
N PRO A 88 -5.55 34.13 -28.58
CA PRO A 88 -6.53 35.02 -27.95
C PRO A 88 -7.61 35.51 -28.93
N VAL A 89 -7.27 35.62 -30.22
CA VAL A 89 -8.17 36.15 -31.26
C VAL A 89 -9.22 35.10 -31.67
N LEU A 90 -8.84 33.82 -31.71
CA LEU A 90 -9.79 32.73 -31.98
C LEU A 90 -10.80 32.54 -30.85
N LEU A 91 -10.40 32.74 -29.59
CA LEU A 91 -11.32 32.65 -28.44
C LEU A 91 -12.41 33.74 -28.48
N LEU A 92 -12.06 34.92 -28.99
CA LEU A 92 -13.01 36.02 -29.18
C LEU A 92 -14.01 35.75 -30.32
N LEU A 93 -13.56 35.15 -31.42
CA LEU A 93 -14.42 34.84 -32.58
C LEU A 93 -15.44 33.74 -32.33
N VAL A 94 -15.15 32.78 -31.43
CA VAL A 94 -16.10 31.71 -31.06
C VAL A 94 -17.28 32.25 -30.23
N SER A 95 -17.16 33.44 -29.63
CA SER A 95 -18.24 34.06 -28.86
C SER A 95 -19.34 34.73 -29.73
N THR A 96 -19.15 34.87 -31.04
CA THR A 96 -19.97 35.79 -31.86
C THR A 96 -20.69 35.21 -33.06
N THR A 97 -20.59 33.91 -33.39
CA THR A 97 -21.33 33.36 -34.55
C THR A 97 -22.04 32.04 -34.26
N MET A 98 -23.37 32.07 -34.43
CA MET A 98 -24.29 30.93 -34.34
C MET A 98 -24.33 30.18 -35.68
N PHE A 99 -23.51 29.14 -35.88
CA PHE A 99 -23.77 28.13 -36.91
C PHE A 99 -23.29 26.72 -36.48
N SER A 100 -24.09 25.72 -36.88
CA SER A 100 -24.08 24.27 -36.60
C SER A 100 -22.79 23.67 -36.00
N THR A 101 -22.89 23.35 -34.72
CA THR A 101 -21.78 23.01 -33.81
C THR A 101 -21.18 21.62 -34.00
N LEU A 102 -21.84 20.65 -34.63
CA LEU A 102 -21.37 19.25 -34.54
C LEU A 102 -20.24 18.89 -35.52
N GLU A 103 -20.31 19.33 -36.78
CA GLU A 103 -19.29 18.99 -37.79
C GLU A 103 -18.00 19.79 -37.62
N CYS A 104 -18.09 21.07 -37.23
CA CYS A 104 -16.92 21.88 -36.89
C CYS A 104 -16.20 21.37 -35.64
N ILE A 105 -16.93 20.88 -34.63
CA ILE A 105 -16.32 20.29 -33.42
C ILE A 105 -15.61 18.97 -33.76
N VAL A 106 -16.19 18.11 -34.60
CA VAL A 106 -15.55 16.85 -35.00
C VAL A 106 -14.31 17.09 -35.88
N ALA A 107 -14.34 18.08 -36.78
CA ALA A 107 -13.19 18.48 -37.59
C ALA A 107 -12.07 19.14 -36.74
N LEU A 108 -12.43 19.99 -35.76
CA LEU A 108 -11.50 20.57 -34.79
C LEU A 108 -10.88 19.51 -33.88
N LEU A 109 -11.66 18.53 -33.41
CA LEU A 109 -11.15 17.43 -32.57
C LEU A 109 -10.19 16.51 -33.33
N ARG A 110 -10.42 16.27 -34.63
CA ARG A 110 -9.48 15.51 -35.48
C ARG A 110 -8.19 16.26 -35.74
N LEU A 111 -8.24 17.57 -36.06
CA LEU A 111 -7.05 18.42 -36.21
C LEU A 111 -6.29 18.62 -34.88
N GLN A 112 -6.99 18.66 -33.75
CA GLN A 112 -6.37 18.63 -32.41
C GLN A 112 -5.63 17.30 -32.18
N SER A 113 -6.18 16.15 -32.54
CA SER A 113 -5.49 14.88 -32.24
C SER A 113 -4.11 14.73 -32.90
N GLU A 114 -3.94 15.13 -34.17
CA GLU A 114 -2.65 14.97 -34.87
C GLU A 114 -1.62 16.07 -34.56
N GLY A 115 -2.08 17.30 -34.25
CA GLY A 115 -1.20 18.40 -33.86
C GLY A 115 -0.58 18.19 -32.48
N TYR A 116 -1.34 17.60 -31.55
CA TYR A 116 -0.91 17.38 -30.18
C TYR A 116 0.17 16.28 -30.10
N VAL A 117 0.03 15.16 -30.84
CA VAL A 117 1.06 14.09 -30.91
C VAL A 117 2.43 14.64 -31.36
N LYS A 118 2.44 15.59 -32.31
CA LYS A 118 3.68 16.24 -32.79
C LYS A 118 4.28 17.23 -31.78
N ILE A 119 3.43 17.96 -31.05
CA ILE A 119 3.86 18.87 -29.97
C ILE A 119 4.44 18.09 -28.78
N PHE A 120 3.89 16.91 -28.45
CA PHE A 120 4.34 16.09 -27.32
C PHE A 120 5.70 15.44 -27.56
N SER A 121 5.92 14.90 -28.77
CA SER A 121 7.23 14.41 -29.20
C SER A 121 8.30 15.52 -29.16
N TYR A 122 7.91 16.77 -29.45
CA TYR A 122 8.79 17.93 -29.38
C TYR A 122 9.18 18.31 -27.94
N ILE A 123 8.25 18.25 -26.98
CA ILE A 123 8.55 18.53 -25.56
C ILE A 123 9.49 17.47 -24.96
N ALA A 124 9.28 16.18 -25.30
CA ALA A 124 10.20 15.11 -24.89
C ALA A 124 11.60 15.33 -25.48
N TYR A 125 11.68 15.78 -26.73
CA TYR A 125 12.93 16.08 -27.41
C TYR A 125 13.64 17.33 -26.83
N LEU A 126 12.90 18.36 -26.45
CA LEU A 126 13.45 19.52 -25.74
C LEU A 126 14.06 19.12 -24.38
N GLY A 127 13.37 18.28 -23.62
CA GLY A 127 13.91 17.72 -22.37
C GLY A 127 15.22 16.96 -22.59
N TRP A 128 15.30 16.17 -23.67
CA TRP A 128 16.52 15.45 -24.05
C TRP A 128 17.66 16.39 -24.49
N LEU A 129 17.36 17.46 -25.23
CA LEU A 129 18.35 18.46 -25.62
C LEU A 129 18.92 19.21 -24.40
N CYS A 130 18.07 19.63 -23.46
CA CYS A 130 18.50 20.23 -22.20
C CYS A 130 19.42 19.31 -21.40
N TYR A 131 19.17 18.00 -21.42
CA TYR A 131 20.03 17.01 -20.77
C TYR A 131 21.37 16.78 -21.49
N ARG A 132 21.41 16.85 -22.82
CA ARG A 132 22.65 16.66 -23.61
C ARG A 132 23.53 17.91 -23.72
N GLU A 133 23.03 19.07 -23.34
CA GLU A 133 23.79 20.33 -23.40
C GLU A 133 25.06 20.24 -22.54
N GLU A 134 26.22 20.43 -23.16
CA GLU A 134 27.51 20.44 -22.46
C GLU A 134 27.62 21.69 -21.58
N CYS A 135 27.70 21.48 -20.27
CA CYS A 135 27.71 22.53 -19.27
C CYS A 135 28.78 22.29 -18.19
N GLN A 136 29.17 23.35 -17.48
CA GLN A 136 30.14 23.25 -16.38
C GLN A 136 29.59 22.32 -15.26
N PRO A 137 30.43 21.53 -14.57
CA PRO A 137 29.98 20.57 -13.56
C PRO A 137 29.09 21.17 -12.46
N ALA A 138 29.34 22.45 -12.12
CA ALA A 138 28.55 23.18 -11.12
C ALA A 138 27.10 23.49 -11.56
N GLN A 139 26.83 23.54 -12.86
CA GLN A 139 25.50 23.84 -13.44
C GLN A 139 24.76 22.58 -13.90
N ARG A 140 25.43 21.42 -13.88
CA ARG A 140 24.86 20.13 -14.31
C ARG A 140 23.58 19.74 -13.55
N PRO A 141 23.49 19.87 -12.20
CA PRO A 141 22.26 19.53 -11.49
C PRO A 141 21.07 20.43 -11.86
N GLN A 142 21.35 21.72 -12.15
CA GLN A 142 20.32 22.68 -12.54
C GLN A 142 19.74 22.37 -13.92
N LYS A 143 20.59 21.93 -14.86
CA LYS A 143 20.17 21.50 -16.20
C LYS A 143 19.41 20.18 -16.19
N ILE A 144 19.79 19.25 -15.31
CA ILE A 144 19.03 18.01 -15.08
C ILE A 144 17.62 18.33 -14.54
N PHE A 145 17.50 19.30 -13.63
CA PHE A 145 16.21 19.74 -13.12
C PHE A 145 15.33 20.43 -14.18
N GLU A 146 15.94 21.24 -15.06
CA GLU A 146 15.25 21.84 -16.21
C GLU A 146 14.74 20.76 -17.18
N ALA A 147 15.58 19.77 -17.51
CA ALA A 147 15.19 18.62 -18.32
C ALA A 147 14.08 17.77 -17.66
N GLU A 148 14.16 17.54 -16.34
CA GLU A 148 13.14 16.84 -15.55
C GLU A 148 11.78 17.51 -15.68
N ASN A 149 11.71 18.85 -15.57
CA ASN A 149 10.45 19.58 -15.69
C ASN A 149 9.79 19.42 -17.06
N TYR A 150 10.57 19.50 -18.15
CA TYR A 150 10.05 19.29 -19.50
C TYR A 150 9.58 17.84 -19.72
N LEU A 151 10.30 16.86 -19.15
CA LEU A 151 9.96 15.45 -19.29
C LEU A 151 8.76 15.02 -18.41
N ILE A 152 8.57 15.64 -17.23
CA ILE A 152 7.37 15.45 -16.42
C ILE A 152 6.15 16.01 -17.15
N GLN A 153 6.26 17.20 -17.75
CA GLN A 153 5.20 17.74 -18.60
C GLN A 153 4.91 16.82 -19.79
N SER A 154 5.94 16.29 -20.45
CA SER A 154 5.75 15.30 -21.52
C SER A 154 5.03 14.04 -21.03
N LYS A 155 5.35 13.54 -19.84
CA LYS A 155 4.72 12.36 -19.23
C LYS A 155 3.25 12.60 -18.88
N GLU A 156 2.91 13.77 -18.35
CA GLU A 156 1.52 14.13 -18.04
C GLU A 156 0.67 14.27 -19.30
N LEU A 157 1.27 14.70 -20.40
CA LEU A 157 0.61 14.87 -21.69
C LEU A 157 0.50 13.56 -22.48
N GLU A 158 1.52 12.70 -22.43
CA GLU A 158 1.52 11.40 -23.11
C GLU A 158 2.04 10.26 -22.20
N PRO A 159 1.15 9.63 -21.42
CA PRO A 159 1.52 8.52 -20.55
C PRO A 159 1.95 7.23 -21.27
N SER A 160 1.73 7.14 -22.58
CA SER A 160 2.03 5.98 -23.44
C SER A 160 3.42 6.01 -24.08
N CYS A 161 4.14 7.14 -24.07
CA CYS A 161 5.41 7.27 -24.76
C CYS A 161 6.58 6.66 -23.97
N GLY A 162 7.10 5.51 -24.41
CA GLY A 162 8.24 4.82 -23.76
C GLY A 162 9.52 5.66 -23.69
N LYS A 163 9.80 6.49 -24.71
CA LYS A 163 11.00 7.37 -24.76
C LYS A 163 11.04 8.42 -23.64
N THR A 164 9.88 8.97 -23.26
CA THR A 164 9.81 9.94 -22.15
C THR A 164 10.23 9.30 -20.82
N TYR A 165 9.83 8.05 -20.57
CA TYR A 165 10.26 7.29 -19.39
C TYR A 165 11.76 6.95 -19.44
N TYR A 166 12.31 6.65 -20.62
CA TYR A 166 13.75 6.45 -20.81
C TYR A 166 14.55 7.71 -20.47
N TYR A 167 14.17 8.88 -20.99
CA TYR A 167 14.85 10.13 -20.70
C TYR A 167 14.76 10.53 -19.23
N LEU A 168 13.62 10.30 -18.56
CA LEU A 168 13.50 10.48 -17.12
C LEU A 168 14.44 9.55 -16.35
N GLY A 169 14.54 8.28 -16.76
CA GLY A 169 15.50 7.34 -16.19
C GLY A 169 16.95 7.81 -16.33
N ARG A 170 17.32 8.39 -17.48
CA ARG A 170 18.65 8.98 -17.72
C ARG A 170 18.94 10.15 -16.78
N CYS A 171 17.98 11.06 -16.59
CA CYS A 171 18.11 12.18 -15.66
C CYS A 171 18.34 11.73 -14.22
N TYR A 172 17.57 10.74 -13.73
CA TYR A 172 17.72 10.23 -12.38
C TYR A 172 18.96 9.34 -12.19
N GLY A 173 19.40 8.63 -13.23
CA GLY A 173 20.58 7.78 -13.18
C GLY A 173 21.90 8.54 -13.05
N GLU A 174 21.95 9.82 -13.43
CA GLU A 174 23.11 10.69 -13.18
C GLU A 174 23.16 11.21 -11.73
N LEU A 175 22.05 11.17 -11.00
CA LEU A 175 21.98 11.59 -9.60
C LEU A 175 22.27 10.39 -8.68
N GLN A 176 23.38 10.44 -7.94
CA GLN A 176 23.84 9.32 -7.10
C GLN A 176 22.80 8.85 -6.06
N ASP A 177 21.95 9.75 -5.55
CA ASP A 177 20.93 9.42 -4.54
C ASP A 177 19.60 8.90 -5.13
N ARG A 178 19.44 8.88 -6.46
CA ARG A 178 18.15 8.53 -7.14
C ARG A 178 18.26 7.38 -8.14
N ALA A 179 19.22 6.48 -7.91
CA ALA A 179 19.40 5.27 -8.72
C ALA A 179 18.18 4.33 -8.70
N HIS A 180 17.43 4.27 -7.60
CA HIS A 180 16.21 3.45 -7.51
C HIS A 180 15.09 4.00 -8.41
N ASP A 181 14.89 5.32 -8.39
CA ASP A 181 13.89 5.98 -9.24
C ASP A 181 14.24 5.78 -10.73
N ALA A 182 15.53 5.92 -11.08
CA ALA A 182 16.01 5.64 -12.44
C ALA A 182 15.61 4.25 -12.93
N PHE A 183 15.76 3.23 -12.09
CA PHE A 183 15.38 1.84 -12.41
C PHE A 183 13.88 1.69 -12.68
N VAL A 184 13.04 2.32 -11.85
CA VAL A 184 11.58 2.31 -12.02
C VAL A 184 11.17 2.95 -13.34
N TYR A 185 11.78 4.09 -13.69
CA TYR A 185 11.51 4.78 -14.95
C TYR A 185 12.00 4.01 -16.18
N TYR A 186 13.17 3.38 -16.14
CA TYR A 186 13.62 2.49 -17.22
C TYR A 186 12.70 1.27 -17.40
N ARG A 187 12.17 0.71 -16.31
CA ARG A 187 11.21 -0.41 -16.40
C ARG A 187 9.91 0.02 -17.05
N HIS A 188 9.38 1.18 -16.67
CA HIS A 188 8.19 1.75 -17.33
C HIS A 188 8.42 2.03 -18.82
N SER A 189 9.64 2.38 -19.23
CA SER A 189 9.98 2.53 -20.65
C SER A 189 9.84 1.20 -21.41
N ILE A 190 10.34 0.09 -20.84
CA ILE A 190 10.25 -1.25 -21.42
C ILE A 190 8.79 -1.72 -21.53
N ASP A 191 7.98 -1.48 -20.50
CA ASP A 191 6.59 -1.94 -20.42
C ASP A 191 5.63 -1.20 -21.40
N LYS A 192 6.01 -0.01 -21.88
CA LYS A 192 5.15 0.86 -22.71
C LYS A 192 5.39 0.76 -24.22
N SER A 193 6.16 -0.23 -24.67
CA SER A 193 6.38 -0.58 -26.08
C SER A 193 7.14 0.48 -26.89
N GLU A 194 8.44 0.58 -26.62
CA GLU A 194 9.52 0.74 -27.61
C GLU A 194 10.77 0.17 -26.92
N ALA A 195 10.98 -1.16 -27.01
CA ALA A 195 12.11 -1.84 -26.38
C ALA A 195 13.42 -1.44 -27.06
N ASP A 196 13.94 -0.28 -26.68
CA ASP A 196 15.17 0.27 -27.23
C ASP A 196 16.38 -0.42 -26.60
N ALA A 197 17.36 -0.81 -27.43
CA ALA A 197 18.63 -1.38 -26.96
C ALA A 197 19.36 -0.42 -26.00
N ASP A 198 19.15 0.89 -26.19
CA ASP A 198 19.65 1.96 -25.34
C ASP A 198 19.12 1.89 -23.89
N THR A 199 17.88 1.43 -23.69
CA THR A 199 17.27 1.31 -22.36
C THR A 199 17.91 0.16 -21.57
N TRP A 200 18.09 -1.00 -22.20
CA TRP A 200 18.79 -2.15 -21.60
C TRP A 200 20.26 -1.85 -21.32
N CYS A 201 20.92 -1.13 -22.22
CA CYS A 201 22.30 -0.67 -22.03
C CYS A 201 22.41 0.25 -20.80
N SER A 202 21.48 1.20 -20.65
CA SER A 202 21.45 2.12 -19.51
C SER A 202 21.15 1.43 -18.17
N ILE A 203 20.31 0.39 -18.15
CA ILE A 203 20.09 -0.47 -16.97
C ILE A 203 21.39 -1.20 -16.59
N GLY A 204 22.14 -1.72 -17.56
CA GLY A 204 23.42 -2.40 -17.31
C GLY A 204 24.46 -1.48 -16.68
N VAL A 205 24.56 -0.25 -17.16
CA VAL A 205 25.46 0.78 -16.57
C VAL A 205 25.06 1.09 -15.12
N LEU A 206 23.76 1.19 -14.83
CA LEU A 206 23.27 1.45 -13.47
C LEU A 206 23.61 0.30 -12.50
N TYR A 207 23.47 -0.96 -12.93
CA TYR A 207 23.90 -2.11 -12.13
C TYR A 207 25.41 -2.18 -11.94
N GLN A 208 26.19 -1.78 -12.94
CA GLN A 208 27.64 -1.67 -12.83
C GLN A 208 28.05 -0.62 -11.79
N GLN A 209 27.37 0.55 -11.75
CA GLN A 209 27.59 1.57 -10.73
C GLN A 209 27.25 1.08 -9.31
N GLN A 210 26.25 0.20 -9.18
CA GLN A 210 25.84 -0.42 -7.91
C GLN A 210 26.69 -1.64 -7.52
N SER A 211 27.77 -1.94 -8.25
CA SER A 211 28.64 -3.11 -8.01
C SER A 211 27.91 -4.47 -8.11
N GLN A 212 26.92 -4.59 -9.00
CA GLN A 212 26.18 -5.84 -9.28
C GLN A 212 26.52 -6.38 -10.68
N PRO A 213 27.65 -7.10 -10.85
CA PRO A 213 28.19 -7.44 -12.17
C PRO A 213 27.38 -8.52 -12.92
N MET A 214 26.68 -9.42 -12.22
CA MET A 214 25.84 -10.45 -12.85
C MET A 214 24.57 -9.86 -13.48
N ASP A 215 23.87 -8.97 -12.77
CA ASP A 215 22.67 -8.32 -13.29
C ASP A 215 23.03 -7.31 -14.41
N ALA A 216 24.19 -6.66 -14.30
CA ALA A 216 24.76 -5.84 -15.38
C ALA A 216 25.05 -6.66 -16.64
N LEU A 217 25.68 -7.83 -16.50
CA LEU A 217 25.98 -8.74 -17.61
C LEU A 217 24.71 -9.10 -18.38
N GLN A 218 23.65 -9.43 -17.66
CA GLN A 218 22.39 -9.81 -18.27
C GLN A 218 21.71 -8.66 -19.02
N ALA A 219 21.70 -7.47 -18.43
CA ALA A 219 21.12 -6.28 -19.05
C ALA A 219 21.87 -5.91 -20.36
N PHE A 220 23.21 -6.00 -20.36
CA PHE A 220 23.99 -5.78 -21.58
C PHE A 220 23.75 -6.85 -22.64
N ILE A 221 23.55 -8.11 -22.26
CA ILE A 221 23.19 -9.17 -23.20
C ILE A 221 21.82 -8.91 -23.82
N CYS A 222 20.82 -8.48 -23.04
CA CYS A 222 19.51 -8.09 -23.57
C CYS A 222 19.62 -6.92 -24.56
N ALA A 223 20.46 -5.92 -24.28
CA ALA A 223 20.71 -4.80 -25.19
C ALA A 223 21.27 -5.28 -26.54
N VAL A 224 22.27 -6.16 -26.51
CA VAL A 224 22.92 -6.69 -27.72
C VAL A 224 22.05 -7.73 -28.45
N GLN A 225 21.17 -8.44 -27.73
CA GLN A 225 20.17 -9.32 -28.35
C GLN A 225 19.07 -8.52 -29.07
N SER A 226 18.67 -7.38 -28.51
CA SER A 226 17.71 -6.45 -29.11
C SER A 226 18.27 -5.78 -30.36
N ASP A 227 19.51 -5.26 -30.27
CA ASP A 227 20.24 -4.71 -31.41
C ASP A 227 21.68 -5.24 -31.45
N ARG A 228 21.95 -6.09 -32.45
CA ARG A 228 23.26 -6.73 -32.64
C ARG A 228 24.33 -5.76 -33.14
N GLU A 229 23.94 -4.63 -33.71
CA GLU A 229 24.83 -3.60 -34.25
C GLU A 229 25.09 -2.46 -33.25
N HIS A 230 24.53 -2.55 -32.03
CA HIS A 230 24.66 -1.52 -31.01
C HIS A 230 26.07 -1.47 -30.38
N SER A 231 26.91 -0.59 -30.93
CA SER A 231 28.34 -0.41 -30.56
C SER A 231 28.57 -0.06 -29.07
N ALA A 232 27.68 0.74 -28.46
CA ALA A 232 27.83 1.19 -27.08
C ALA A 232 27.65 0.02 -26.07
N ALA A 233 26.62 -0.81 -26.21
CA ALA A 233 26.45 -1.98 -25.33
C ALA A 233 27.59 -3.00 -25.48
N TRP A 234 28.14 -3.22 -26.68
CA TRP A 234 29.33 -4.08 -26.83
C TRP A 234 30.56 -3.51 -26.12
N THR A 235 30.70 -2.18 -26.09
CA THR A 235 31.79 -1.49 -25.38
C THR A 235 31.60 -1.57 -23.87
N ASP A 236 30.40 -1.35 -23.36
CA ASP A 236 30.11 -1.41 -21.93
C ASP A 236 30.17 -2.85 -21.40
N LEU A 237 29.75 -3.84 -22.20
CA LEU A 237 29.94 -5.27 -21.92
C LEU A 237 31.44 -5.64 -21.84
N GLY A 238 32.26 -5.11 -22.75
CA GLY A 238 33.72 -5.28 -22.70
C GLY A 238 34.35 -4.67 -21.44
N ARG A 239 33.88 -3.49 -21.01
CA ARG A 239 34.31 -2.84 -19.77
C ARG A 239 33.93 -3.67 -18.55
N LEU A 240 32.74 -4.28 -18.53
CA LEU A 240 32.30 -5.16 -17.45
C LEU A 240 33.25 -6.37 -17.29
N TYR A 241 33.54 -7.09 -18.37
CA TYR A 241 34.47 -8.23 -18.34
C TYR A 241 35.89 -7.81 -17.91
N GLU A 242 36.31 -6.62 -18.30
CA GLU A 242 37.61 -6.06 -17.92
C GLU A 242 37.71 -5.71 -16.43
N VAL A 243 36.66 -5.12 -15.84
CA VAL A 243 36.56 -4.88 -14.38
C VAL A 243 36.59 -6.20 -13.60
N ASN A 244 36.02 -7.26 -14.17
CA ASN A 244 36.01 -8.62 -13.61
C ASN A 244 37.25 -9.45 -13.98
N CYS A 245 38.32 -8.82 -14.52
CA CYS A 245 39.59 -9.47 -14.87
C CYS A 245 39.50 -10.59 -15.94
N GLN A 246 38.43 -10.63 -16.74
CA GLN A 246 38.25 -11.55 -17.86
C GLN A 246 38.65 -10.88 -19.18
N PHE A 247 39.95 -10.71 -19.37
CA PHE A 247 40.52 -9.94 -20.48
C PHE A 247 40.30 -10.58 -21.86
N SER A 248 40.18 -11.92 -21.95
CA SER A 248 39.91 -12.65 -23.19
C SER A 248 38.54 -12.32 -23.78
N ASP A 249 37.51 -12.32 -22.94
CA ASP A 249 36.12 -12.07 -23.32
C ASP A 249 35.89 -10.57 -23.56
N ALA A 250 36.52 -9.71 -22.75
CA ALA A 250 36.56 -8.27 -22.96
C ALA A 250 37.10 -7.91 -24.36
N LEU A 251 38.22 -8.52 -24.77
CA LEU A 251 38.81 -8.32 -26.10
C LEU A 251 37.86 -8.75 -27.23
N HIS A 252 37.11 -9.84 -27.05
CA HIS A 252 36.12 -10.28 -28.04
C HIS A 252 34.98 -9.27 -28.20
N CYS A 253 34.45 -8.75 -27.09
CA CYS A 253 33.39 -7.74 -27.09
C CYS A 253 33.86 -6.42 -27.72
N PHE A 254 35.06 -5.95 -27.39
CA PHE A 254 35.63 -4.73 -27.99
C PHE A 254 35.89 -4.87 -29.50
N LYS A 255 36.32 -6.04 -29.97
CA LYS A 255 36.47 -6.32 -31.42
C LYS A 255 35.12 -6.32 -32.15
N LYS A 256 34.04 -6.75 -31.50
CA LYS A 256 32.69 -6.67 -32.06
C LYS A 256 32.18 -5.23 -32.10
N ALA A 257 32.36 -4.45 -31.02
CA ALA A 257 32.04 -3.02 -31.00
C ALA A 257 32.71 -2.27 -32.17
N LEU A 258 34.01 -2.54 -32.41
CA LEU A 258 34.77 -1.93 -33.50
C LEU A 258 34.28 -2.33 -34.91
N LYS A 259 33.73 -3.54 -35.06
CA LYS A 259 33.13 -4.00 -36.34
C LYS A 259 31.79 -3.31 -36.61
N CYS A 260 30.98 -3.11 -35.56
CA CYS A 260 29.67 -2.46 -35.66
C CYS A 260 29.80 -0.96 -35.99
N GLN A 261 30.82 -0.28 -35.45
CA GLN A 261 31.09 1.12 -35.76
C GLN A 261 32.57 1.33 -36.16
N PRO A 262 32.88 1.37 -37.48
CA PRO A 262 34.25 1.56 -37.97
C PRO A 262 34.89 2.91 -37.57
N ALA A 263 34.06 3.91 -37.26
CA ALA A 263 34.42 5.22 -36.74
C ALA A 263 34.51 5.28 -35.19
N ALA A 264 34.71 4.14 -34.53
CA ALA A 264 34.80 4.07 -33.06
C ALA A 264 35.96 4.92 -32.48
N PRO A 265 35.84 5.38 -31.21
CA PRO A 265 36.83 6.23 -30.54
C PRO A 265 38.24 5.64 -30.58
N GLU A 266 39.27 6.48 -30.79
CA GLU A 266 40.68 6.02 -30.80
C GLU A 266 41.08 5.36 -29.46
N ALA A 267 40.43 5.74 -28.36
CA ALA A 267 40.57 5.11 -27.05
C ALA A 267 40.21 3.61 -27.06
N LEU A 268 39.15 3.20 -27.78
CA LEU A 268 38.75 1.80 -27.91
C LEU A 268 39.79 1.01 -28.73
N LYS A 269 40.28 1.60 -29.83
CA LYS A 269 41.33 1.01 -30.67
C LYS A 269 42.64 0.85 -29.90
N ALA A 270 43.02 1.85 -29.09
CA ALA A 270 44.18 1.78 -28.21
C ALA A 270 44.02 0.69 -27.14
N ARG A 271 42.83 0.56 -26.53
CA ARG A 271 42.57 -0.47 -25.52
C ARG A 271 42.64 -1.89 -26.10
N ILE A 272 42.12 -2.10 -27.32
CA ILE A 272 42.25 -3.37 -28.05
C ILE A 272 43.73 -3.74 -28.28
N ARG A 273 44.56 -2.80 -28.75
CA ARG A 273 46.01 -3.05 -28.96
C ARG A 273 46.74 -3.40 -27.66
N VAL A 274 46.37 -2.78 -26.54
CA VAL A 274 46.93 -3.08 -25.21
C VAL A 274 46.54 -4.50 -24.80
N LEU A 275 45.25 -4.84 -24.85
CA LEU A 275 44.77 -6.18 -24.49
C LEU A 275 45.37 -7.27 -25.40
N GLU A 276 45.52 -7.03 -26.70
CA GLU A 276 46.20 -7.96 -27.62
C GLU A 276 47.67 -8.20 -27.28
N LYS A 277 48.36 -7.17 -26.77
CA LYS A 277 49.76 -7.26 -26.34
C LYS A 277 49.91 -8.00 -25.00
N GLU A 278 48.99 -7.75 -24.05
CA GLU A 278 48.98 -8.39 -22.73
C GLU A 278 48.57 -9.87 -22.80
N LEU A 279 47.70 -10.25 -23.76
CA LEU A 279 47.25 -11.64 -23.99
C LEU A 279 48.14 -12.44 -24.96
N HIS A 280 49.21 -11.86 -25.50
CA HIS A 280 50.09 -12.55 -26.46
C HIS A 280 50.90 -13.68 -25.78
N PRO A 281 50.99 -14.91 -26.36
CA PRO A 281 51.68 -16.05 -25.75
C PRO A 281 53.16 -15.84 -25.41
N SER A 282 53.78 -14.81 -26.00
CA SER A 282 55.19 -14.46 -25.84
C SER A 282 55.48 -13.45 -24.72
N SER A 283 54.44 -12.92 -24.06
CA SER A 283 54.61 -11.94 -22.99
C SER A 283 54.98 -12.65 -21.69
N LEU A 284 56.16 -12.35 -21.13
CA LEU A 284 56.71 -12.94 -19.89
C LEU A 284 55.88 -12.71 -18.61
N LEU A 285 54.73 -12.03 -18.72
CA LEU A 285 53.77 -11.77 -17.64
C LEU A 285 52.69 -12.85 -17.48
N ILE A 286 52.80 -13.98 -18.18
CA ILE A 286 51.83 -15.10 -18.11
C ILE A 286 51.81 -15.80 -16.73
N GLY A 287 52.75 -15.49 -15.83
CA GLY A 287 52.82 -16.07 -14.48
C GLY A 287 51.82 -15.52 -13.45
N ASN A 288 51.31 -14.28 -13.62
CA ASN A 288 50.47 -13.61 -12.61
C ASN A 288 49.02 -13.33 -13.04
N LEU A 289 48.63 -13.74 -14.26
CA LEU A 289 47.27 -13.57 -14.80
C LEU A 289 46.50 -14.90 -14.92
N ARG A 290 47.03 -16.00 -14.35
CA ARG A 290 46.23 -17.21 -14.10
C ARG A 290 45.50 -17.07 -12.77
N SER A 291 44.20 -16.81 -12.86
CA SER A 291 43.15 -17.21 -11.92
C SER A 291 43.56 -17.17 -10.43
N LEU A 292 43.62 -15.97 -9.85
CA LEU A 292 43.18 -15.80 -8.47
C LEU A 292 41.68 -16.17 -8.40
N PRO A 293 41.21 -16.80 -7.31
CA PRO A 293 39.92 -17.49 -7.29
C PRO A 293 38.81 -16.50 -7.65
N PRO A 294 38.04 -16.76 -8.73
CA PRO A 294 37.19 -15.73 -9.28
C PRO A 294 35.80 -15.75 -8.64
N THR A 295 35.29 -14.57 -8.33
CA THR A 295 33.88 -14.25 -8.61
C THR A 295 33.69 -14.33 -10.13
N GLU A 296 33.57 -15.56 -10.64
CA GLU A 296 33.59 -15.86 -12.07
C GLU A 296 32.26 -15.42 -12.72
N LEU A 297 32.31 -14.38 -13.57
CA LEU A 297 31.22 -14.11 -14.50
C LEU A 297 31.21 -15.22 -15.57
N PRO A 298 30.04 -15.70 -16.04
CA PRO A 298 29.94 -16.67 -17.12
C PRO A 298 30.70 -16.20 -18.37
N GLY A 299 31.45 -17.11 -18.99
CA GLY A 299 32.15 -16.80 -20.24
C GLY A 299 31.17 -16.42 -21.35
N LEU A 300 31.62 -15.62 -22.33
CA LEU A 300 30.70 -14.99 -23.29
C LEU A 300 29.75 -15.99 -23.96
N ASN A 301 30.24 -17.18 -24.37
CA ASN A 301 29.45 -18.25 -24.99
C ASN A 301 28.42 -18.92 -24.06
N GLU A 302 28.67 -18.90 -22.76
CA GLU A 302 27.76 -19.43 -21.74
C GLU A 302 26.72 -18.36 -21.36
N ALA A 303 27.15 -17.09 -21.30
CA ALA A 303 26.28 -15.95 -21.07
C ALA A 303 25.21 -15.78 -22.18
N TRP A 304 25.53 -16.15 -23.45
CA TRP A 304 24.53 -16.22 -24.53
C TRP A 304 23.49 -17.35 -24.36
N ARG A 305 23.80 -18.38 -23.57
CA ARG A 305 22.91 -19.53 -23.30
C ARG A 305 22.07 -19.33 -22.05
N LEU A 306 22.43 -18.37 -21.21
CA LEU A 306 21.53 -17.90 -20.17
C LEU A 306 20.30 -17.34 -20.87
N SER A 307 19.18 -18.04 -20.71
CA SER A 307 17.87 -17.51 -21.08
C SER A 307 17.78 -16.09 -20.51
N ILE A 308 17.33 -15.12 -21.32
CA ILE A 308 16.88 -13.82 -20.80
C ILE A 308 16.11 -14.16 -19.55
N PRO A 309 16.54 -13.77 -18.35
CA PRO A 309 16.01 -14.41 -17.20
C PRO A 309 14.60 -13.88 -17.18
N ALA A 310 13.69 -14.83 -17.35
CA ALA A 310 12.45 -14.77 -16.65
C ALA A 310 12.77 -14.22 -15.25
N GLU A 311 13.89 -14.58 -14.58
CA GLU A 311 14.44 -14.08 -13.30
C GLU A 311 14.71 -12.57 -13.15
N LEU A 312 14.71 -11.71 -14.18
CA LEU A 312 14.61 -10.25 -13.95
C LEU A 312 13.15 -9.85 -13.79
N SER A 313 12.28 -10.49 -14.57
CA SER A 313 10.84 -10.45 -14.39
C SER A 313 10.30 -11.41 -13.32
N GLN A 314 11.08 -12.38 -12.81
CA GLN A 314 10.78 -13.58 -12.01
C GLN A 314 11.59 -13.58 -10.73
N ARG A 315 12.66 -12.79 -10.55
CA ARG A 315 12.95 -12.23 -9.23
C ARG A 315 11.96 -11.15 -8.91
N GLN A 316 11.43 -10.42 -9.89
CA GLN A 316 10.31 -9.53 -9.65
C GLN A 316 8.98 -10.29 -9.59
N GLU A 317 8.78 -11.39 -10.33
CA GLU A 317 7.61 -12.29 -10.26
C GLU A 317 7.73 -13.27 -9.10
N GLU A 318 8.90 -13.58 -8.54
CA GLU A 318 9.10 -14.29 -7.27
C GLU A 318 9.14 -13.30 -6.14
N PHE A 319 9.55 -12.05 -6.33
CA PHE A 319 9.31 -10.98 -5.37
C PHE A 319 7.83 -10.63 -5.36
N LEU A 320 7.13 -10.62 -6.50
CA LEU A 320 5.68 -10.44 -6.67
C LEU A 320 4.91 -11.73 -6.40
N LYS A 321 5.46 -12.94 -6.57
CA LYS A 321 4.89 -14.24 -6.16
C LYS A 321 5.21 -14.52 -4.71
N GLN A 322 6.26 -13.98 -4.11
CA GLN A 322 6.44 -13.92 -2.66
C GLN A 322 5.62 -12.77 -2.07
N LYS A 323 5.38 -11.68 -2.81
CA LYS A 323 4.39 -10.65 -2.43
C LYS A 323 2.98 -11.24 -2.55
N GLN A 324 2.66 -11.95 -3.64
CA GLN A 324 1.39 -12.63 -3.92
C GLN A 324 1.22 -13.92 -3.13
N GLN A 325 2.28 -14.61 -2.72
CA GLN A 325 2.25 -15.71 -1.73
C GLN A 325 2.11 -15.15 -0.34
N ARG A 326 2.74 -14.01 0.01
CA ARG A 326 2.36 -13.27 1.23
C ARG A 326 0.93 -12.70 1.16
N TYR A 327 0.38 -12.45 -0.03
CA TYR A 327 -1.04 -12.16 -0.24
C TYR A 327 -1.93 -13.43 -0.30
N ARG A 328 -1.40 -14.63 -0.58
CA ARG A 328 -2.14 -15.91 -0.60
C ARG A 328 -2.09 -16.67 0.73
N ASP A 329 -1.03 -16.48 1.53
CA ASP A 329 -0.84 -17.13 2.83
C ASP A 329 -1.48 -16.31 3.97
N GLY A 330 -2.22 -15.24 3.62
CA GLY A 330 -3.40 -14.82 4.36
C GLY A 330 -4.59 -15.75 4.08
N SER A 331 -4.53 -16.97 4.61
CA SER A 331 -5.54 -18.04 4.64
C SER A 331 -6.15 -18.56 3.30
N PRO A 332 -6.18 -19.89 3.09
CA PRO A 332 -6.62 -20.56 1.86
C PRO A 332 -8.15 -20.66 1.76
N LEU A 333 -8.88 -19.54 1.75
CA LEU A 333 -10.34 -19.52 1.56
C LEU A 333 -10.78 -18.97 0.20
N PHE A 334 -9.90 -18.30 -0.56
CA PHE A 334 -10.26 -17.73 -1.86
C PHE A 334 -9.79 -18.53 -3.09
N SER A 335 -9.31 -19.76 -2.90
CA SER A 335 -9.15 -20.72 -4.01
C SER A 335 -10.34 -21.68 -4.16
N ALA A 336 -11.34 -21.61 -3.28
CA ALA A 336 -12.63 -22.23 -3.53
C ALA A 336 -13.53 -21.19 -4.18
N THR A 337 -13.60 -21.25 -5.51
CA THR A 337 -14.77 -21.01 -6.36
C THR A 337 -15.77 -19.93 -5.91
N LEU A 338 -16.03 -18.99 -6.83
CA LEU A 338 -17.31 -18.30 -6.99
C LEU A 338 -18.47 -19.31 -7.15
N THR A 339 -18.80 -20.01 -6.08
CA THR A 339 -20.04 -20.74 -5.89
C THR A 339 -20.53 -20.27 -4.54
N LEU A 340 -21.58 -19.44 -4.59
CA LEU A 340 -22.49 -19.18 -3.48
C LEU A 340 -22.65 -20.46 -2.63
N PRO A 341 -22.58 -20.40 -1.29
CA PRO A 341 -22.97 -21.52 -0.46
C PRO A 341 -24.42 -21.86 -0.80
N GLN A 342 -24.63 -22.97 -1.50
CA GLN A 342 -25.93 -23.63 -1.59
C GLN A 342 -26.19 -24.32 -0.25
N ASN A 343 -26.37 -23.54 0.82
CA ASN A 343 -27.10 -23.98 2.00
C ASN A 343 -28.52 -23.43 1.86
N THR A 344 -29.45 -24.33 1.54
CA THR A 344 -30.73 -24.03 0.91
C THR A 344 -31.84 -23.57 1.85
N ASN A 345 -31.61 -23.45 3.16
CA ASN A 345 -32.68 -23.09 4.11
C ASN A 345 -32.63 -21.62 4.58
N GLU A 346 -31.47 -21.09 4.97
CA GLU A 346 -31.34 -19.67 5.39
C GLU A 346 -31.56 -18.68 4.24
N SER A 347 -31.18 -19.05 3.01
CA SER A 347 -31.36 -18.21 1.82
C SER A 347 -32.84 -18.04 1.42
N VAL A 348 -33.68 -19.05 1.71
CA VAL A 348 -35.10 -19.03 1.35
C VAL A 348 -35.89 -18.17 2.34
N GLU A 349 -35.55 -18.24 3.63
CA GLU A 349 -36.22 -17.45 4.67
C GLU A 349 -35.98 -15.94 4.49
N ILE A 350 -34.74 -15.55 4.15
CA ILE A 350 -34.40 -14.17 3.81
C ILE A 350 -35.12 -13.70 2.54
N GLN A 351 -35.26 -14.57 1.53
CA GLN A 351 -36.00 -14.25 0.29
C GLN A 351 -37.51 -14.09 0.53
N ILE A 352 -38.10 -14.88 1.44
CA ILE A 352 -39.51 -14.76 1.83
C ILE A 352 -39.74 -13.50 2.69
N GLN A 353 -38.82 -13.18 3.61
CA GLN A 353 -38.86 -11.94 4.38
C GLN A 353 -38.76 -10.71 3.46
N LEU A 354 -37.84 -10.73 2.50
CA LEU A 354 -37.69 -9.67 1.51
C LEU A 354 -38.94 -9.51 0.64
N MET A 355 -39.54 -10.62 0.19
CA MET A 355 -40.81 -10.61 -0.55
C MET A 355 -41.95 -9.96 0.26
N ASN A 356 -42.05 -10.29 1.56
CA ASN A 356 -43.08 -9.72 2.44
C ASN A 356 -42.89 -8.22 2.69
N ILE A 357 -41.64 -7.76 2.82
CA ILE A 357 -41.30 -6.34 2.97
C ILE A 357 -41.66 -5.57 1.69
N LEU A 358 -41.29 -6.11 0.52
CA LEU A 358 -41.62 -5.51 -0.78
C LEU A 358 -43.15 -5.49 -1.04
N ARG A 359 -43.87 -6.51 -0.57
CA ARG A 359 -45.34 -6.57 -0.63
C ARG A 359 -46.00 -5.52 0.28
N ALA A 360 -45.47 -5.31 1.48
CA ALA A 360 -45.98 -4.30 2.42
C ALA A 360 -45.80 -2.86 1.89
N ASN A 361 -44.72 -2.62 1.14
CA ASN A 361 -44.36 -1.30 0.61
C ASN A 361 -44.77 -1.08 -0.86
N LYS A 362 -45.70 -1.87 -1.41
CA LYS A 362 -46.07 -1.91 -2.85
C LYS A 362 -46.45 -0.55 -3.47
N ALA A 363 -46.83 0.44 -2.67
CA ALA A 363 -47.19 1.78 -3.12
C ALA A 363 -45.97 2.69 -3.42
N GLU A 364 -44.78 2.38 -2.90
CA GLU A 364 -43.58 3.24 -2.97
C GLU A 364 -42.32 2.52 -3.49
N ILE A 365 -42.48 1.40 -4.22
CA ILE A 365 -41.34 0.64 -4.77
C ILE A 365 -40.87 1.19 -6.12
N THR A 366 -39.56 1.10 -6.37
CA THR A 366 -38.94 1.41 -7.65
C THR A 366 -39.20 0.31 -8.70
N GLU A 367 -39.07 0.62 -9.98
CA GLU A 367 -39.33 -0.35 -11.07
C GLU A 367 -38.46 -1.62 -10.97
N ARG A 368 -37.23 -1.50 -10.47
CA ARG A 368 -36.34 -2.65 -10.24
C ARG A 368 -36.81 -3.52 -9.08
N GLU A 369 -37.31 -2.92 -8.00
CA GLU A 369 -37.86 -3.61 -6.84
C GLU A 369 -39.21 -4.28 -7.17
N ARG A 370 -39.97 -3.68 -8.09
CA ARG A 370 -41.18 -4.27 -8.64
C ARG A 370 -40.91 -5.55 -9.43
N ILE A 371 -39.91 -5.54 -10.31
CA ILE A 371 -39.48 -6.74 -11.05
C ILE A 371 -38.99 -7.82 -10.09
N LEU A 372 -38.24 -7.43 -9.06
CA LEU A 372 -37.76 -8.35 -8.03
C LEU A 372 -38.93 -8.96 -7.22
N LEU A 373 -39.94 -8.16 -6.87
CA LEU A 373 -41.15 -8.63 -6.22
C LEU A 373 -41.91 -9.62 -7.10
N GLU A 374 -42.11 -9.33 -8.40
CA GLU A 374 -42.78 -10.26 -9.33
C GLU A 374 -42.00 -11.59 -9.47
N MET A 375 -40.66 -11.54 -9.50
CA MET A 375 -39.81 -12.74 -9.52
C MET A 375 -39.91 -13.56 -8.23
N LEU A 376 -39.96 -12.91 -7.07
CA LEU A 376 -40.09 -13.57 -5.77
C LEU A 376 -41.50 -14.15 -5.59
N GLU A 377 -42.55 -13.44 -6.02
CA GLU A 377 -43.94 -13.92 -5.99
C GLU A 377 -44.16 -15.09 -6.95
N SER A 378 -43.50 -15.11 -8.12
CA SER A 378 -43.51 -16.27 -9.02
C SER A 378 -42.84 -17.50 -8.41
N LYS A 379 -41.88 -17.33 -7.50
CA LYS A 379 -41.13 -18.43 -6.87
C LYS A 379 -41.77 -18.92 -5.56
N PHE A 380 -42.34 -18.03 -4.75
CA PHE A 380 -42.78 -18.33 -3.39
C PHE A 380 -44.22 -17.89 -3.08
N GLY A 381 -44.95 -17.35 -4.06
CA GLY A 381 -46.26 -16.71 -3.86
C GLY A 381 -47.41 -17.59 -3.38
N LYS A 382 -47.19 -18.90 -3.18
CA LYS A 382 -48.20 -19.85 -2.65
C LYS A 382 -48.01 -20.21 -1.17
N ILE A 383 -46.96 -19.72 -0.52
CA ILE A 383 -46.69 -20.04 0.90
C ILE A 383 -47.40 -18.97 1.75
N ASP A 384 -48.48 -19.37 2.41
CA ASP A 384 -49.23 -18.53 3.34
C ASP A 384 -48.70 -18.69 4.78
N LYS A 385 -48.92 -17.66 5.60
CA LYS A 385 -48.21 -17.40 6.88
C LYS A 385 -48.32 -18.46 8.00
N ASN A 386 -49.00 -19.59 7.80
CA ASN A 386 -49.34 -20.54 8.87
C ASN A 386 -48.67 -21.93 8.77
N ASP A 387 -47.91 -22.26 7.73
CA ASP A 387 -47.35 -23.63 7.55
C ASP A 387 -45.86 -23.78 7.93
N VAL A 388 -45.22 -22.74 8.47
CA VAL A 388 -43.77 -22.77 8.77
C VAL A 388 -43.44 -23.52 10.08
N GLU A 389 -44.40 -23.70 10.99
CA GLU A 389 -44.14 -24.37 12.27
C GLU A 389 -44.35 -25.91 12.26
N GLN A 390 -44.96 -26.49 11.23
CA GLN A 390 -45.24 -27.94 11.18
C GLN A 390 -44.38 -28.77 10.21
N SER A 391 -43.50 -28.14 9.43
CA SER A 391 -42.63 -28.85 8.48
C SER A 391 -41.21 -29.11 8.98
N VAL A 392 -40.87 -28.63 10.19
CA VAL A 392 -39.53 -28.80 10.79
C VAL A 392 -39.36 -30.14 11.54
N GLU A 393 -40.44 -30.87 11.85
CA GLU A 393 -40.36 -32.13 12.60
C GLU A 393 -40.43 -33.42 11.76
N MET A 394 -40.50 -33.36 10.43
CA MET A 394 -40.72 -34.57 9.59
C MET A 394 -39.57 -35.01 8.68
N HIS A 395 -38.40 -34.35 8.71
CA HIS A 395 -37.26 -34.72 7.85
C HIS A 395 -35.95 -35.05 8.58
N ALA A 396 -35.99 -35.29 9.90
CA ALA A 396 -34.82 -35.77 10.66
C ALA A 396 -34.71 -37.31 10.76
N GLU A 397 -35.67 -38.08 10.21
CA GLU A 397 -35.66 -39.54 10.24
C GLU A 397 -35.81 -40.14 8.85
N GLN A 398 -34.79 -40.02 8.00
CA GLN A 398 -34.57 -40.89 6.83
C GLN A 398 -33.26 -40.48 6.18
N ASP A 399 -32.13 -41.02 6.67
CA ASP A 399 -30.93 -41.35 5.88
C ASP A 399 -29.74 -41.72 6.79
N PHE A 400 -29.91 -42.73 7.66
CA PHE A 400 -28.79 -43.58 8.11
C PHE A 400 -29.32 -44.95 8.54
N THR A 401 -29.85 -45.72 7.58
CA THR A 401 -29.97 -47.18 7.72
C THR A 401 -29.50 -47.84 6.42
N ASN A 402 -28.26 -48.33 6.39
CA ASN A 402 -27.81 -49.55 5.70
C ASN A 402 -26.29 -49.55 5.49
N VAL A 403 -25.52 -50.05 6.46
CA VAL A 403 -24.54 -51.13 6.26
C VAL A 403 -24.44 -51.87 7.58
N GLY A 404 -24.70 -53.17 7.57
CA GLY A 404 -24.86 -53.97 8.77
C GLY A 404 -23.62 -54.72 9.26
N ILE A 405 -23.87 -55.37 10.40
CA ILE A 405 -23.42 -56.70 10.84
C ILE A 405 -22.23 -56.77 11.84
N LYS A 406 -22.60 -57.37 13.00
CA LYS A 406 -21.86 -58.04 14.12
C LYS A 406 -21.53 -57.15 15.33
N LYS A 407 -22.20 -57.25 16.49
CA LYS A 407 -22.61 -58.35 17.41
C LYS A 407 -21.44 -58.92 18.24
N GLU A 408 -21.47 -58.61 19.54
CA GLU A 408 -21.09 -59.39 20.77
C GLU A 408 -20.59 -58.41 21.85
N MET A 409 -21.35 -58.12 22.92
CA MET A 409 -21.59 -58.87 24.18
C MET A 409 -20.47 -58.77 25.23
N LEU A 410 -20.86 -58.33 26.44
CA LEU A 410 -20.38 -58.57 27.83
C LEU A 410 -20.88 -57.35 28.66
N ILE A 411 -22.03 -57.33 29.36
CA ILE A 411 -22.52 -58.04 30.57
C ILE A 411 -21.70 -57.76 31.85
N ASP A 412 -22.48 -57.49 32.91
CA ASP A 412 -22.23 -57.29 34.36
C ASP A 412 -21.79 -55.88 34.82
N GLY A 413 -22.39 -55.25 35.82
CA GLY A 413 -23.47 -55.63 36.75
C GLY A 413 -23.43 -54.73 37.99
N ASP A 414 -24.60 -54.44 38.57
CA ASP A 414 -24.91 -53.95 39.94
C ASP A 414 -24.48 -52.52 40.33
N ALA A 415 -25.26 -51.67 41.03
CA ALA A 415 -26.44 -51.86 41.89
C ALA A 415 -27.30 -50.56 42.01
N LEU A 416 -28.52 -50.79 42.52
CA LEU A 416 -29.76 -49.99 42.58
C LEU A 416 -29.81 -48.86 43.68
N PRO A 417 -30.95 -48.13 43.89
CA PRO A 417 -30.97 -46.67 44.07
C PRO A 417 -31.83 -46.21 45.30
N SER A 418 -32.12 -44.91 45.40
CA SER A 418 -33.28 -44.39 46.17
C SER A 418 -33.81 -43.09 45.55
N THR A 419 -34.94 -43.18 44.81
CA THR A 419 -36.29 -42.62 45.10
C THR A 419 -36.42 -41.10 44.95
N SER A 420 -37.40 -40.51 44.25
CA SER A 420 -38.61 -41.03 43.60
C SER A 420 -39.21 -39.95 42.68
N SER A 421 -39.69 -40.39 41.51
CA SER A 421 -40.46 -39.66 40.50
C SER A 421 -41.99 -39.83 40.70
N LEU A 422 -42.78 -38.89 40.14
CA LEU A 422 -44.02 -39.03 39.31
C LEU A 422 -45.02 -40.17 39.69
N GLU A 423 -46.36 -40.06 39.69
CA GLU A 423 -47.33 -39.33 38.86
C GLU A 423 -48.78 -39.72 39.28
N ILE A 424 -49.77 -38.91 38.85
CA ILE A 424 -51.17 -39.23 38.43
C ILE A 424 -52.15 -39.92 39.41
N HIS A 425 -53.33 -39.30 39.57
CA HIS A 425 -54.62 -39.99 39.42
C HIS A 425 -55.77 -39.05 39.01
N SER A 426 -56.61 -39.56 38.10
CA SER A 426 -57.92 -39.07 37.67
C SER A 426 -59.05 -39.82 38.41
N VAL A 427 -60.28 -39.25 38.45
CA VAL A 427 -61.60 -39.91 38.20
C VAL A 427 -62.81 -39.04 38.65
N GLU A 428 -63.66 -38.73 37.65
CA GLU A 428 -65.15 -38.66 37.54
C GLU A 428 -66.13 -37.63 38.17
N LYS A 429 -66.93 -37.05 37.24
CA LYS A 429 -68.42 -36.84 37.13
C LYS A 429 -69.20 -35.89 38.05
N SER A 430 -69.89 -34.88 37.45
CA SER A 430 -71.33 -34.93 37.10
C SER A 430 -71.92 -33.61 36.53
N ILE A 431 -72.56 -33.73 35.36
CA ILE A 431 -73.67 -33.01 34.67
C ILE A 431 -74.42 -31.87 35.43
N THR A 432 -74.61 -30.70 34.77
CA THR A 432 -75.92 -30.09 34.38
C THR A 432 -75.75 -28.85 33.47
N ALA A 433 -76.75 -28.61 32.63
CA ALA A 433 -76.79 -27.68 31.50
C ALA A 433 -77.29 -26.26 31.83
N ASP A 434 -77.08 -25.36 30.85
CA ASP A 434 -77.76 -24.09 30.57
C ASP A 434 -77.80 -22.97 31.62
N ASN A 435 -77.11 -21.86 31.32
CA ASN A 435 -77.78 -20.60 30.96
C ASN A 435 -76.80 -19.51 30.56
N LYS A 436 -77.12 -18.81 29.46
CA LYS A 436 -76.56 -17.51 29.11
C LYS A 436 -76.97 -16.49 30.17
N GLU A 437 -76.01 -15.83 30.81
CA GLU A 437 -76.25 -14.50 31.36
C GLU A 437 -74.98 -13.65 31.32
N VAL A 438 -75.12 -12.52 30.65
CA VAL A 438 -74.13 -11.45 30.53
C VAL A 438 -74.03 -10.73 31.87
N THR A 439 -72.88 -10.74 32.54
CA THR A 439 -72.52 -9.68 33.49
C THR A 439 -71.01 -9.56 33.75
N LYS A 440 -70.52 -8.35 33.45
CA LYS A 440 -69.53 -7.52 34.18
C LYS A 440 -68.20 -8.14 34.66
N GLU A 441 -67.14 -7.61 34.05
CA GLU A 441 -65.84 -7.22 34.63
C GLU A 441 -65.49 -7.81 36.01
N GLN A 442 -64.50 -8.70 36.03
CA GLN A 442 -63.58 -8.82 37.15
C GLN A 442 -62.17 -8.46 36.68
N ALA A 443 -61.71 -7.32 37.16
CA ALA A 443 -60.37 -6.79 36.97
C ALA A 443 -59.31 -7.77 37.47
N LYS A 444 -58.31 -8.02 36.64
CA LYS A 444 -57.05 -8.66 37.03
C LYS A 444 -56.35 -7.81 38.11
N PRO A 445 -55.57 -8.43 39.01
CA PRO A 445 -55.01 -7.75 40.17
C PRO A 445 -54.04 -6.63 39.76
N ILE A 446 -54.08 -5.56 40.55
CA ILE A 446 -53.27 -4.35 40.46
C ILE A 446 -51.80 -4.75 40.41
N LYS A 447 -51.13 -4.49 39.27
CA LYS A 447 -49.66 -4.43 39.25
C LYS A 447 -49.26 -3.21 40.07
N GLU A 448 -48.70 -3.42 41.25
CA GLU A 448 -48.02 -2.35 41.99
C GLU A 448 -47.03 -1.68 41.05
N VAL A 449 -47.19 -0.38 40.81
CA VAL A 449 -46.26 0.40 39.99
C VAL A 449 -44.90 0.33 40.66
N SER A 450 -43.90 -0.23 39.98
CA SER A 450 -42.54 -0.29 40.50
C SER A 450 -42.05 1.12 40.85
N PRO A 451 -41.25 1.27 41.92
CA PRO A 451 -40.54 2.52 42.16
C PRO A 451 -39.75 2.90 40.91
N LEU A 452 -39.60 4.21 40.67
CA LEU A 452 -38.83 4.73 39.54
C LEU A 452 -37.47 4.00 39.46
N PRO A 453 -37.11 3.41 38.30
CA PRO A 453 -35.85 2.71 38.19
C PRO A 453 -34.70 3.69 38.44
N TYR A 454 -33.76 3.29 39.29
CA TYR A 454 -32.58 4.11 39.62
C TYR A 454 -31.66 4.31 38.40
N SER A 455 -31.76 3.41 37.42
CA SER A 455 -31.00 3.46 36.18
C SER A 455 -31.87 3.08 34.99
N PHE A 456 -31.66 3.77 33.87
CA PHE A 456 -32.28 3.47 32.58
C PHE A 456 -31.28 2.71 31.71
N SER A 457 -31.71 1.63 31.06
CA SER A 457 -30.90 0.97 30.02
C SER A 457 -31.36 1.40 28.64
N LEU A 458 -30.41 1.77 27.78
CA LEU A 458 -30.66 2.03 26.36
C LEU A 458 -31.05 0.76 25.58
N THR A 459 -30.83 -0.43 26.17
CA THR A 459 -31.24 -1.72 25.60
C THR A 459 -32.64 -2.16 26.05
N ALA A 460 -33.34 -1.34 26.83
CA ALA A 460 -34.69 -1.64 27.29
C ALA A 460 -35.67 -1.70 26.09
N ASP A 461 -36.55 -2.71 26.09
CA ASP A 461 -37.62 -2.76 25.10
C ASP A 461 -38.58 -1.58 25.28
N VAL A 462 -38.81 -0.85 24.19
CA VAL A 462 -39.72 0.29 24.16
C VAL A 462 -41.16 -0.21 24.02
N ARG A 463 -42.02 0.13 24.99
CA ARG A 463 -43.44 -0.29 25.07
C ARG A 463 -44.42 0.77 24.53
N VAL A 464 -43.89 1.73 23.78
CA VAL A 464 -44.64 2.76 23.06
C VAL A 464 -44.33 2.66 21.57
N PRO A 465 -45.29 3.01 20.69
CA PRO A 465 -45.01 3.05 19.26
C PRO A 465 -43.97 4.15 18.96
N LEU A 466 -43.12 3.93 17.94
CA LEU A 466 -42.12 4.90 17.49
C LEU A 466 -42.73 6.24 17.01
N THR A 467 -44.04 6.27 16.72
CA THR A 467 -44.79 7.45 16.30
C THR A 467 -45.33 8.29 17.46
N ILE A 468 -45.13 7.86 18.72
CA ILE A 468 -45.64 8.58 19.88
C ILE A 468 -45.08 10.01 19.93
N THR A 469 -45.95 10.98 20.19
CA THR A 469 -45.55 12.39 20.27
C THR A 469 -44.94 12.71 21.64
N ALA A 470 -44.11 13.76 21.69
CA ALA A 470 -43.56 14.25 22.97
C ALA A 470 -44.68 14.61 23.97
N SER A 471 -45.78 15.20 23.49
CA SER A 471 -46.95 15.53 24.32
C SER A 471 -47.62 14.30 24.91
N GLU A 472 -47.78 13.23 24.12
CA GLU A 472 -48.35 11.96 24.59
C GLU A 472 -47.43 11.24 25.58
N LEU A 473 -46.11 11.27 25.35
CA LEU A 473 -45.12 10.76 26.30
C LEU A 473 -45.20 11.51 27.64
N MET A 474 -45.25 12.84 27.60
CA MET A 474 -45.38 13.67 28.80
C MET A 474 -46.67 13.38 29.57
N GLU A 475 -47.79 13.17 28.86
CA GLU A 475 -49.06 12.76 29.48
C GLU A 475 -48.97 11.36 30.11
N ARG A 476 -48.29 10.43 29.45
CA ARG A 476 -48.07 9.08 29.98
C ARG A 476 -47.17 9.07 31.22
N CYS A 477 -46.13 9.90 31.23
CA CYS A 477 -45.31 10.15 32.42
C CYS A 477 -46.13 10.77 33.56
N ARG A 478 -47.01 11.74 33.25
CA ARG A 478 -47.90 12.38 34.22
C ARG A 478 -48.84 11.38 34.89
N LYS A 479 -49.41 10.45 34.11
CA LYS A 479 -50.26 9.37 34.62
C LYS A 479 -49.56 8.49 35.65
N ARG A 480 -48.23 8.35 35.61
CA ARG A 480 -47.49 7.60 36.64
C ARG A 480 -47.71 8.16 38.05
N VAL A 481 -47.81 9.49 38.16
CA VAL A 481 -47.98 10.20 39.44
C VAL A 481 -49.46 10.39 39.76
N ASP A 482 -50.24 10.89 38.79
CA ASP A 482 -51.62 11.32 39.02
C ASP A 482 -52.59 10.14 39.07
N LYS A 483 -52.32 9.08 38.30
CA LYS A 483 -53.20 7.93 38.09
C LYS A 483 -52.42 6.63 37.86
N PRO A 484 -51.75 6.09 38.89
CA PRO A 484 -50.88 4.92 38.76
C PRO A 484 -51.61 3.69 38.19
N ASN A 485 -52.91 3.56 38.39
CA ASN A 485 -53.71 2.46 37.84
C ASN A 485 -53.91 2.55 36.31
N GLU A 486 -53.78 3.74 35.72
CA GLU A 486 -53.85 3.97 34.27
C GLU A 486 -52.45 4.05 33.64
N PHE A 487 -51.39 3.96 34.45
CA PHE A 487 -50.03 4.05 33.97
C PHE A 487 -49.62 2.77 33.25
N LEU A 488 -49.11 2.94 32.03
CA LEU A 488 -48.44 1.90 31.27
C LEU A 488 -47.00 2.33 31.09
N GLU A 489 -46.07 1.45 31.45
CA GLU A 489 -44.63 1.66 31.27
C GLU A 489 -44.30 2.08 29.84
N ILE A 490 -43.33 2.99 29.70
CA ILE A 490 -42.89 3.51 28.40
C ILE A 490 -41.82 2.59 27.81
N PHE A 491 -40.99 2.01 28.66
CA PHE A 491 -39.95 1.04 28.37
C PHE A 491 -39.94 -0.02 29.47
N ASP A 492 -39.26 -1.13 29.25
CA ASP A 492 -39.06 -2.11 30.32
C ASP A 492 -38.22 -1.51 31.45
N GLU A 493 -38.81 -1.37 32.64
CA GLU A 493 -38.14 -0.78 33.81
C GLU A 493 -37.28 -1.78 34.58
N GLN A 494 -37.42 -3.08 34.28
CA GLN A 494 -36.73 -4.17 34.98
C GLN A 494 -35.56 -4.72 34.13
N VAL A 495 -34.70 -3.83 33.64
CA VAL A 495 -33.56 -4.26 32.82
C VAL A 495 -32.45 -4.81 33.71
N LYS A 496 -32.01 -6.03 33.40
CA LYS A 496 -30.83 -6.62 34.02
C LYS A 496 -29.59 -5.77 33.71
N PRO A 497 -28.64 -5.63 34.64
CA PRO A 497 -27.37 -4.96 34.33
C PRO A 497 -26.68 -5.66 33.14
N PRO A 498 -25.84 -4.95 32.37
CA PRO A 498 -25.05 -5.57 31.32
C PRO A 498 -24.30 -6.78 31.88
N THR A 499 -24.48 -7.94 31.25
CA THR A 499 -23.79 -9.18 31.62
C THR A 499 -22.61 -9.41 30.67
N LEU A 500 -21.62 -10.16 31.12
CA LEU A 500 -20.50 -10.55 30.26
C LEU A 500 -21.05 -11.33 29.05
N SER A 501 -20.59 -10.95 27.86
CA SER A 501 -20.97 -11.63 26.64
C SER A 501 -20.37 -13.04 26.59
N ASP A 502 -21.14 -14.00 26.07
CA ASP A 502 -20.66 -15.33 25.79
C ASP A 502 -19.54 -15.26 24.75
N VAL A 503 -18.40 -15.87 25.06
CA VAL A 503 -17.26 -15.94 24.14
C VAL A 503 -17.66 -16.80 22.94
N PRO A 504 -17.39 -16.39 21.69
CA PRO A 504 -17.70 -17.18 20.52
C PRO A 504 -17.13 -18.60 20.66
N GLN A 505 -17.99 -19.62 20.57
CA GLN A 505 -17.54 -21.01 20.60
C GLN A 505 -16.81 -21.34 19.30
N MET A 506 -15.48 -21.25 19.32
CA MET A 506 -14.65 -21.86 18.28
C MET A 506 -14.45 -23.34 18.60
N GLU A 507 -14.60 -24.23 17.61
CA GLU A 507 -14.00 -25.56 17.68
C GLU A 507 -12.54 -25.41 18.08
N LYS A 508 -12.05 -26.23 19.03
CA LYS A 508 -10.65 -26.19 19.50
C LYS A 508 -9.70 -26.22 18.30
N SER A 509 -9.25 -25.04 17.91
CA SER A 509 -8.39 -24.86 16.76
C SER A 509 -6.93 -24.97 17.18
N LEU A 510 -6.06 -25.44 16.30
CA LEU A 510 -4.63 -25.49 16.56
C LEU A 510 -4.10 -24.07 16.87
N PRO A 511 -3.13 -23.88 17.79
CA PRO A 511 -2.59 -22.57 18.16
C PRO A 511 -2.11 -21.72 16.97
N GLU A 512 -1.57 -22.35 15.91
CA GLU A 512 -1.15 -21.66 14.69
C GLU A 512 -2.30 -20.98 13.93
N LYS A 513 -3.54 -21.45 14.08
CA LYS A 513 -4.73 -20.83 13.46
C LYS A 513 -5.27 -19.63 14.26
N LEU A 514 -4.90 -19.53 15.54
CA LEU A 514 -5.32 -18.45 16.43
C LEU A 514 -4.44 -17.19 16.24
N LEU A 515 -3.21 -17.35 15.75
CA LEU A 515 -2.42 -16.24 15.21
C LEU A 515 -2.96 -15.84 13.84
N ARG A 516 -3.85 -14.85 13.82
CA ARG A 516 -4.53 -14.43 12.59
C ARG A 516 -3.62 -13.50 11.77
N PRO A 517 -3.49 -13.72 10.46
CA PRO A 517 -2.82 -12.75 9.60
C PRO A 517 -3.61 -11.45 9.58
N THR A 518 -2.93 -10.34 9.83
CA THR A 518 -3.57 -9.01 9.75
C THR A 518 -3.87 -8.66 8.30
N PRO A 519 -5.10 -8.22 8.00
CA PRO A 519 -5.41 -7.75 6.66
C PRO A 519 -4.60 -6.50 6.32
N VAL A 520 -3.81 -6.60 5.26
CA VAL A 520 -3.02 -5.48 4.73
C VAL A 520 -3.68 -4.96 3.45
N ILE A 521 -4.20 -3.75 3.51
CA ILE A 521 -4.84 -3.08 2.39
C ILE A 521 -3.82 -2.19 1.71
N MET A 522 -3.58 -2.41 0.42
CA MET A 522 -2.72 -1.54 -0.39
C MET A 522 -3.58 -0.49 -1.09
N VAL A 523 -3.22 0.77 -0.95
CA VAL A 523 -3.88 1.90 -1.64
C VAL A 523 -2.87 2.52 -2.60
N GLU A 524 -3.09 2.32 -3.90
CA GLU A 524 -2.17 2.77 -4.96
C GLU A 524 -2.71 3.97 -5.73
N SER A 525 -4.03 4.19 -5.69
CA SER A 525 -4.68 5.29 -6.41
C SER A 525 -5.50 6.19 -5.48
N ARG A 526 -5.58 7.47 -5.84
CA ARG A 526 -6.43 8.42 -5.10
C ARG A 526 -7.90 7.99 -5.11
N LYS A 527 -8.35 7.31 -6.16
CA LYS A 527 -9.72 6.77 -6.24
C LYS A 527 -9.97 5.70 -5.17
N GLU A 528 -9.03 4.78 -4.96
CA GLU A 528 -9.12 3.77 -3.89
C GLU A 528 -9.11 4.41 -2.50
N ALA A 529 -8.28 5.44 -2.30
CA ALA A 529 -8.18 6.14 -1.02
C ALA A 529 -9.52 6.73 -0.55
N TYR A 530 -10.38 7.18 -1.48
CA TYR A 530 -11.72 7.71 -1.21
C TYR A 530 -12.85 6.74 -1.58
N SER A 531 -12.54 5.46 -1.75
CA SER A 531 -13.53 4.44 -2.09
C SER A 531 -14.43 4.10 -0.91
N ILE A 532 -15.70 3.76 -1.20
CA ILE A 532 -16.66 3.33 -0.18
C ILE A 532 -16.33 1.90 0.31
N GLU A 533 -15.70 1.10 -0.55
CA GLU A 533 -15.24 -0.24 -0.27
C GLU A 533 -14.18 -0.23 0.85
N LEU A 534 -13.20 0.68 0.78
CA LEU A 534 -12.21 0.85 1.84
C LEU A 534 -12.86 1.26 3.17
N GLN A 535 -13.81 2.20 3.12
CA GLN A 535 -14.54 2.65 4.30
C GLN A 535 -15.34 1.50 4.95
N ASN A 536 -16.11 0.75 4.16
CA ASN A 536 -16.91 -0.38 4.63
C ASN A 536 -16.02 -1.49 5.19
N TYR A 537 -14.85 -1.73 4.57
CA TYR A 537 -13.90 -2.70 5.08
C TYR A 537 -13.40 -2.33 6.47
N CYS A 538 -12.99 -1.07 6.66
CA CYS A 538 -12.55 -0.56 7.95
C CYS A 538 -13.64 -0.69 9.03
N TYR A 539 -14.89 -0.37 8.70
CA TYR A 539 -16.01 -0.46 9.65
C TYR A 539 -16.35 -1.88 10.10
N ASN A 540 -16.13 -2.88 9.23
CA ASN A 540 -16.46 -4.27 9.51
C ASN A 540 -15.27 -5.09 10.04
N SER A 541 -14.08 -4.50 10.15
CA SER A 541 -12.87 -5.18 10.58
C SER A 541 -12.47 -4.79 12.00
N ALA A 542 -12.00 -5.74 12.80
CA ALA A 542 -11.40 -5.46 14.11
C ALA A 542 -10.13 -4.59 13.98
N VAL A 543 -9.32 -4.84 12.95
CA VAL A 543 -8.13 -4.05 12.63
C VAL A 543 -7.85 -4.10 11.12
N ALA A 544 -7.38 -2.98 10.57
CA ALA A 544 -6.90 -2.91 9.19
C ALA A 544 -5.58 -2.14 9.10
N LEU A 545 -4.57 -2.73 8.46
CA LEU A 545 -3.31 -2.05 8.14
C LEU A 545 -3.37 -1.53 6.71
N ILE A 546 -3.40 -0.20 6.53
CA ILE A 546 -3.50 0.45 5.23
C ILE A 546 -2.13 0.99 4.82
N ARG A 547 -1.56 0.42 3.76
CA ARG A 547 -0.26 0.82 3.21
C ARG A 547 -0.43 1.67 1.97
N GLY A 548 0.47 2.65 1.81
CA GLY A 548 0.46 3.54 0.65
C GLY A 548 -0.59 4.67 0.70
N LEU A 549 -1.49 4.70 1.70
CA LEU A 549 -2.52 5.73 1.80
C LEU A 549 -1.93 7.15 1.91
N THR A 550 -0.99 7.36 2.83
CA THR A 550 -0.32 8.67 3.01
C THR A 550 0.47 9.09 1.78
N GLN A 551 1.16 8.14 1.13
CA GLN A 551 1.92 8.37 -0.11
C GLN A 551 1.01 8.74 -1.28
N THR A 552 -0.08 8.00 -1.47
CA THR A 552 -1.08 8.25 -2.51
C THR A 552 -1.77 9.60 -2.34
N LEU A 553 -2.01 10.01 -1.08
CA LEU A 553 -2.56 11.32 -0.75
C LEU A 553 -1.52 12.45 -0.75
N LYS A 554 -0.23 12.13 -1.01
CA LYS A 554 0.90 13.06 -0.97
C LYS A 554 0.92 13.86 0.34
N MET A 555 0.84 13.13 1.45
CA MET A 555 0.91 13.70 2.80
C MET A 555 2.37 13.98 3.19
N ASP A 556 2.65 15.19 3.64
CA ASP A 556 3.94 15.60 4.19
C ASP A 556 4.02 15.24 5.68
N LEU A 557 4.48 14.02 5.95
CA LEU A 557 4.67 13.53 7.31
C LEU A 557 5.83 14.21 8.04
N SER A 558 6.72 14.91 7.32
CA SER A 558 7.87 15.59 7.93
C SER A 558 7.43 16.72 8.88
N LEU A 559 6.22 17.26 8.68
CA LEU A 559 5.58 18.25 9.55
C LEU A 559 5.37 17.76 11.00
N PHE A 560 5.31 16.43 11.20
CA PHE A 560 5.16 15.77 12.50
C PHE A 560 6.49 15.22 13.04
N SER A 561 7.61 15.52 12.36
CA SER A 561 8.93 15.13 12.82
C SER A 561 9.28 15.83 14.12
N THR A 562 10.11 15.19 14.94
CA THR A 562 10.64 15.78 16.18
C THR A 562 11.34 17.11 15.94
N LYS A 563 11.97 17.29 14.77
CA LYS A 563 12.60 18.56 14.38
C LYS A 563 11.57 19.67 14.17
N SER A 564 10.53 19.42 13.37
CA SER A 564 9.48 20.41 13.10
C SER A 564 8.74 20.82 14.36
N LEU A 565 8.46 19.87 15.26
CA LEU A 565 7.81 20.14 16.54
C LEU A 565 8.67 21.03 17.46
N LEU A 566 9.99 20.82 17.45
CA LEU A 566 10.95 21.64 18.20
C LEU A 566 10.97 23.09 17.72
N GLU A 567 10.85 23.30 16.41
CA GLU A 567 10.83 24.64 15.80
C GLU A 567 9.53 25.39 16.12
N ILE A 568 8.40 24.68 16.22
CA ILE A 568 7.08 25.28 16.43
C ILE A 568 6.80 25.57 17.90
N ALA A 569 6.98 24.58 18.78
CA ALA A 569 6.55 24.67 20.17
C ALA A 569 7.50 23.91 21.13
N PRO A 570 8.74 24.40 21.34
CA PRO A 570 9.76 23.70 22.13
C PRO A 570 9.37 23.50 23.61
N ASN A 571 8.59 24.42 24.16
CA ASN A 571 8.14 24.40 25.56
C ASN A 571 6.80 23.68 25.76
N HIS A 572 6.23 23.10 24.70
CA HIS A 572 4.97 22.37 24.79
C HIS A 572 5.12 21.14 25.69
N GLU A 573 4.11 20.86 26.52
CA GLU A 573 4.15 19.79 27.51
C GLU A 573 4.10 18.41 26.85
N VAL A 574 4.85 17.46 27.41
CA VAL A 574 4.88 16.07 26.99
C VAL A 574 4.70 15.19 28.22
N GLU A 575 3.65 14.36 28.24
CA GLU A 575 3.52 13.30 29.25
C GLU A 575 4.55 12.20 28.96
N ILE A 576 5.26 11.77 29.99
CA ILE A 576 6.29 10.74 29.93
C ILE A 576 5.87 9.50 30.69
N ARG A 577 5.97 8.35 30.03
CA ARG A 577 5.92 7.02 30.65
C ARG A 577 7.31 6.44 30.75
N SER A 578 7.78 6.21 31.98
CA SER A 578 9.06 5.55 32.26
C SER A 578 8.83 4.04 32.36
N GLN A 579 9.49 3.29 31.48
CA GLN A 579 9.25 1.87 31.24
C GLN A 579 10.57 1.10 31.18
N TYR A 580 10.53 -0.22 31.38
CA TYR A 580 11.67 -1.08 31.14
C TYR A 580 11.71 -1.50 29.68
N LYS A 581 12.88 -1.38 29.03
CA LYS A 581 13.08 -1.87 27.67
C LYS A 581 13.08 -3.40 27.68
N MET A 582 12.10 -3.99 27.00
CA MET A 582 11.94 -5.43 26.84
C MET A 582 11.63 -5.77 25.37
N PRO A 583 11.94 -6.99 24.91
CA PRO A 583 11.46 -7.50 23.61
C PRO A 583 9.94 -7.47 23.53
N PRO A 584 9.34 -7.32 22.33
CA PRO A 584 7.88 -7.20 22.17
C PRO A 584 7.10 -8.37 22.81
N ASP A 585 7.63 -9.59 22.70
CA ASP A 585 6.96 -10.82 23.13
C ASP A 585 7.17 -11.17 24.61
N GLN A 586 7.85 -10.30 25.38
CA GLN A 586 8.23 -10.61 26.76
C GLN A 586 7.87 -9.47 27.70
N ASN A 587 7.24 -9.81 28.81
CA ASN A 587 7.08 -8.89 29.94
C ASN A 587 7.39 -9.64 31.23
N VAL A 588 8.43 -9.19 31.93
CA VAL A 588 8.97 -9.89 33.10
C VAL A 588 9.08 -8.96 34.29
N ASP A 589 8.99 -9.52 35.49
CA ASP A 589 9.16 -8.78 36.73
C ASP A 589 10.66 -8.57 37.08
N HIS A 590 10.91 -7.96 38.25
CA HIS A 590 12.26 -7.73 38.76
C HIS A 590 13.03 -9.01 39.11
N LEU A 591 12.35 -10.15 39.18
CA LEU A 591 12.92 -11.49 39.39
C LEU A 591 13.09 -12.26 38.07
N GLY A 592 12.72 -11.66 36.93
CA GLY A 592 12.77 -12.28 35.61
C GLY A 592 11.62 -13.24 35.31
N GLN A 593 10.57 -13.28 36.14
CA GLN A 593 9.39 -14.12 35.92
C GLN A 593 8.39 -13.42 34.99
N PRO A 594 7.76 -14.14 34.03
CA PRO A 594 6.69 -13.58 33.20
C PRO A 594 5.57 -12.98 34.03
N THR A 595 5.10 -11.80 33.66
CA THR A 595 4.02 -11.10 34.35
C THR A 595 3.17 -10.31 33.38
N TRP A 596 1.86 -10.22 33.64
CA TRP A 596 0.97 -9.33 32.92
C TRP A 596 1.11 -7.86 33.35
N THR A 597 1.74 -7.57 34.48
CA THR A 597 1.86 -6.19 34.98
C THR A 597 2.86 -5.41 34.14
N CYS A 598 2.41 -4.38 33.44
CA CYS A 598 3.28 -3.52 32.64
C CYS A 598 3.72 -2.29 33.43
N HIS A 599 5.00 -2.22 33.80
CA HIS A 599 5.56 -1.09 34.55
C HIS A 599 5.61 0.18 33.68
N SER A 600 4.83 1.21 34.06
CA SER A 600 4.69 2.45 33.28
C SER A 600 4.42 3.66 34.20
N ILE A 601 5.48 4.31 34.69
CA ILE A 601 5.38 5.44 35.64
C ILE A 601 5.21 6.77 34.89
N ARG A 602 4.20 7.56 35.28
CA ARG A 602 3.91 8.87 34.69
C ARG A 602 4.81 9.98 35.25
N SER A 603 5.26 10.87 34.38
CA SER A 603 5.95 12.13 34.68
C SER A 603 5.71 13.13 33.53
N TYR A 604 6.25 14.35 33.61
CA TYR A 604 6.04 15.38 32.59
C TYR A 604 7.37 16.05 32.19
N THR A 605 7.45 16.49 30.94
CA THR A 605 8.59 17.24 30.40
C THR A 605 8.12 18.16 29.27
N THR A 606 9.05 18.72 28.49
CA THR A 606 8.72 19.50 27.29
C THR A 606 9.24 18.83 26.02
N ILE A 607 8.68 19.22 24.86
CA ILE A 607 9.15 18.76 23.53
C ILE A 607 10.65 18.91 23.39
N ALA A 608 11.24 20.04 23.80
CA ALA A 608 12.67 20.27 23.72
C ALA A 608 13.51 19.25 24.50
N HIS A 609 13.15 19.00 25.75
CA HIS A 609 13.88 18.04 26.60
C HIS A 609 13.70 16.60 26.11
N TYR A 610 12.49 16.24 25.66
CA TYR A 610 12.25 14.90 25.13
C TYR A 610 12.94 14.67 23.79
N ALA A 611 12.93 15.65 22.89
CA ALA A 611 13.65 15.59 21.62
C ALA A 611 15.15 15.37 21.80
N GLN A 612 15.76 16.07 22.78
CA GLN A 612 17.15 15.85 23.16
C GLN A 612 17.38 14.41 23.66
N TYR A 613 16.50 13.90 24.53
CA TYR A 613 16.57 12.52 25.00
C TYR A 613 16.45 11.51 23.85
N GLN A 614 15.49 11.69 22.94
CA GLN A 614 15.26 10.81 21.79
C GLN A 614 16.49 10.78 20.87
N ALA A 615 17.08 11.95 20.58
CA ALA A 615 18.28 12.07 19.76
C ALA A 615 19.53 11.47 20.43
N GLN A 616 19.72 11.72 21.74
CA GLN A 616 20.82 11.12 22.51
C GLN A 616 20.71 9.60 22.59
N SER A 617 19.49 9.08 22.79
CA SER A 617 19.21 7.64 22.79
C SER A 617 19.61 6.99 21.46
N PHE A 618 19.28 7.64 20.34
CA PHE A 618 19.68 7.20 19.00
C PHE A 618 21.20 7.18 18.83
N GLN A 619 21.89 8.28 19.19
CA GLN A 619 23.35 8.37 19.10
C GLN A 619 24.06 7.34 19.99
N TYR A 620 23.54 7.08 21.20
CA TYR A 620 24.09 6.08 22.09
C TYR A 620 23.97 4.67 21.50
N SER A 621 22.82 4.34 20.92
CA SER A 621 22.62 3.03 20.29
C SER A 621 23.57 2.82 19.10
N LEU A 622 23.78 3.84 18.27
CA LEU A 622 24.73 3.77 17.16
C LEU A 622 26.18 3.54 17.65
N LYS A 623 26.56 4.18 18.76
CA LYS A 623 27.88 3.96 19.38
C LYS A 623 28.02 2.53 19.91
N GLU A 624 27.01 2.02 20.61
CA GLU A 624 26.98 0.66 21.16
C GLU A 624 27.08 -0.39 20.04
N GLU A 625 26.37 -0.18 18.92
CA GLU A 625 26.41 -1.07 17.76
C GLU A 625 27.76 -1.02 17.04
N ALA A 626 28.35 0.16 16.87
CA ALA A 626 29.70 0.32 16.33
C ALA A 626 30.76 -0.35 17.22
N GLU A 627 30.62 -0.27 18.54
CA GLU A 627 31.50 -0.96 19.50
C GLU A 627 31.35 -2.48 19.42
N LYS A 628 30.12 -3.01 19.31
CA LYS A 628 29.87 -4.44 19.08
C LYS A 628 30.49 -4.93 17.77
N LEU A 629 30.37 -4.16 16.69
CA LEU A 629 31.01 -4.47 15.40
C LEU A 629 32.54 -4.46 15.51
N ARG A 630 33.13 -3.47 16.20
CA ARG A 630 34.59 -3.45 16.47
C ARG A 630 35.05 -4.65 17.31
N ALA A 631 34.29 -5.01 18.34
CA ALA A 631 34.59 -6.15 19.20
C ALA A 631 34.44 -7.50 18.46
N ALA A 632 33.46 -7.62 17.56
CA ALA A 632 33.29 -8.77 16.68
C ALA A 632 34.46 -8.90 15.70
N SER A 633 34.87 -7.80 15.05
CA SER A 633 36.05 -7.78 14.16
C SER A 633 37.35 -8.13 14.89
N ALA A 634 37.51 -7.70 16.15
CA ALA A 634 38.67 -8.06 16.97
C ALA A 634 38.72 -9.55 17.35
N LYS A 635 37.58 -10.24 17.41
CA LYS A 635 37.51 -11.69 17.66
C LYS A 635 37.89 -12.55 16.45
N TYR A 636 37.74 -12.04 15.22
CA TYR A 636 38.05 -12.78 13.98
C TYR A 636 39.37 -12.36 13.32
N GLY A 637 40.00 -11.25 13.74
CA GLY A 637 41.27 -10.76 13.18
C GLY A 637 42.55 -11.31 13.85
N GLY A 638 42.44 -12.18 14.86
CA GLY A 638 43.58 -12.71 15.61
C GLY A 638 44.04 -14.10 15.14
N GLY A 639 44.45 -14.24 13.87
CA GLY A 639 44.80 -15.56 13.34
C GLY A 639 45.57 -15.55 12.01
N SER A 640 46.73 -14.89 11.95
CA SER A 640 47.82 -15.24 11.01
C SER A 640 49.04 -14.35 11.29
N GLY A 641 50.14 -14.97 11.73
CA GLY A 641 51.41 -14.27 11.92
C GLY A 641 52.37 -14.96 12.89
N GLY A 642 52.59 -16.27 12.73
CA GLY A 642 53.67 -16.98 13.41
C GLY A 642 54.95 -16.91 12.58
N GLY A 643 56.01 -16.32 13.15
CA GLY A 643 57.37 -16.43 12.58
C GLY A 643 58.39 -15.47 13.18
N GLY A 644 59.12 -15.94 14.21
CA GLY A 644 60.51 -15.59 14.61
C GLY A 644 60.89 -14.13 14.91
N GLY A 645 61.60 -13.74 15.96
CA GLY A 645 62.38 -14.43 16.98
C GLY A 645 63.32 -13.39 17.62
N THR A 646 63.65 -13.56 18.92
CA THR A 646 64.79 -12.99 19.70
C THR A 646 64.86 -11.45 19.85
N SER A 647 65.23 -10.80 20.96
CA SER A 647 65.72 -11.15 22.30
C SER A 647 65.73 -9.86 23.17
N THR A 648 65.53 -10.02 24.49
CA THR A 648 66.05 -9.22 25.62
C THR A 648 66.01 -7.68 25.58
N ASP A 649 65.20 -7.06 26.45
CA ASP A 649 65.75 -6.40 27.65
C ASP A 649 64.67 -5.95 28.64
N ALA A 650 65.03 -6.03 29.92
CA ALA A 650 64.17 -5.74 31.06
C ALA A 650 64.33 -4.29 31.52
N SER A 651 63.21 -3.59 31.71
CA SER A 651 63.15 -2.50 32.70
C SER A 651 61.72 -2.25 33.20
N ASN A 652 61.59 -2.43 34.51
CA ASN A 652 60.48 -2.11 35.42
C ASN A 652 59.45 -1.05 34.97
N GLY A 653 58.18 -1.45 35.06
CA GLY A 653 57.02 -0.56 35.09
C GLY A 653 55.81 -1.29 35.67
N SER A 654 55.59 -1.09 36.96
CA SER A 654 54.54 -1.71 37.76
C SER A 654 53.12 -1.45 37.26
N LEU A 655 52.42 -2.47 36.78
CA LEU A 655 50.96 -2.50 36.77
C LEU A 655 50.48 -3.90 37.20
N LYS A 656 49.90 -3.95 38.40
CA LYS A 656 49.24 -5.12 38.97
C LYS A 656 48.26 -5.69 37.94
N ARG A 657 48.56 -6.89 37.43
CA ARG A 657 47.60 -7.78 36.77
C ARG A 657 46.53 -8.14 37.80
N ARG A 658 45.51 -7.30 37.92
CA ARG A 658 44.23 -7.71 38.50
C ARG A 658 43.65 -8.68 37.49
N ARG A 659 43.71 -9.97 37.83
CA ARG A 659 42.90 -11.03 37.23
C ARG A 659 41.46 -10.57 37.41
N ALA A 660 40.90 -9.89 36.42
CA ALA A 660 39.49 -9.59 36.38
C ALA A 660 38.81 -10.95 36.19
N THR A 661 38.36 -11.51 37.30
CA THR A 661 37.21 -12.39 37.35
C THR A 661 36.22 -11.92 36.30
N VAL A 662 35.88 -12.80 35.35
CA VAL A 662 34.67 -12.67 34.55
C VAL A 662 33.58 -12.26 35.54
N PRO A 663 32.96 -11.09 35.39
CA PRO A 663 31.80 -10.78 36.22
C PRO A 663 30.83 -11.91 35.94
N GLU A 664 30.54 -12.70 36.97
CA GLU A 664 29.34 -13.50 37.04
C GLU A 664 28.22 -12.57 36.57
N GLU A 665 27.64 -12.86 35.41
CA GLU A 665 26.52 -12.10 34.85
C GLU A 665 25.37 -12.18 35.85
N SER A 666 25.34 -11.22 36.78
CA SER A 666 24.15 -10.94 37.57
C SER A 666 23.02 -10.67 36.59
N GLN A 667 21.98 -11.49 36.70
CA GLN A 667 20.74 -11.44 35.93
C GLN A 667 20.25 -9.99 35.75
N MET A 668 20.20 -9.57 34.48
CA MET A 668 19.48 -8.43 33.89
C MET A 668 19.58 -7.04 34.56
N PRO A 669 20.39 -6.11 34.03
CA PRO A 669 20.15 -4.68 34.24
C PRO A 669 19.04 -4.22 33.28
N MET A 670 17.76 -4.30 33.70
CA MET A 670 16.64 -3.77 32.91
C MET A 670 16.87 -2.28 32.60
N LYS A 671 17.10 -1.95 31.32
CA LYS A 671 17.35 -0.56 30.90
C LYS A 671 16.06 0.25 30.94
N LEU A 672 16.03 1.30 31.76
CA LEU A 672 14.91 2.24 31.78
C LEU A 672 14.90 3.10 30.51
N ILE A 673 13.72 3.25 29.92
CA ILE A 673 13.44 4.12 28.77
C ILE A 673 12.29 5.08 29.12
N LYS A 674 12.23 6.18 28.38
CA LYS A 674 11.14 7.17 28.48
C LYS A 674 10.36 7.16 27.17
N PHE A 675 9.04 7.14 27.29
CA PHE A 675 8.10 7.23 26.19
C PHE A 675 7.30 8.53 26.30
N GLY A 676 7.42 9.42 25.31
CA GLY A 676 6.60 10.62 25.17
C GLY A 676 5.25 10.27 24.58
N THR A 677 4.20 10.42 25.36
CA THR A 677 2.84 10.01 25.00
C THR A 677 1.87 11.16 25.16
N ASN A 678 0.72 11.07 24.47
CA ASN A 678 -0.41 11.99 24.61
C ASN A 678 -0.02 13.48 24.46
N VAL A 679 0.91 13.80 23.55
CA VAL A 679 1.28 15.19 23.23
C VAL A 679 0.13 15.81 22.45
N ASP A 680 -0.50 16.85 23.01
CA ASP A 680 -1.70 17.44 22.44
C ASP A 680 -1.41 18.41 21.29
N LEU A 681 -1.96 18.12 20.11
CA LEU A 681 -1.85 19.01 18.96
C LEU A 681 -3.16 19.78 18.67
N SER A 682 -4.05 19.92 19.66
CA SER A 682 -5.35 20.61 19.51
C SER A 682 -5.25 22.12 19.22
N ASP A 683 -4.15 22.76 19.62
CA ASP A 683 -3.99 24.21 19.49
C ASP A 683 -3.79 24.61 18.02
N GLU A 684 -4.89 25.02 17.36
CA GLU A 684 -4.90 25.46 15.97
C GLU A 684 -3.99 26.67 15.71
N THR A 685 -3.67 27.49 16.71
CA THR A 685 -2.76 28.63 16.52
C THR A 685 -1.32 28.18 16.33
N LYS A 686 -0.94 27.05 16.95
CA LYS A 686 0.41 26.47 16.88
C LYS A 686 0.54 25.45 15.76
N PHE A 687 -0.45 24.56 15.62
CA PHE A 687 -0.36 23.36 14.78
C PHE A 687 -1.24 23.42 13.53
N LYS A 688 -1.59 24.64 13.07
CA LYS A 688 -2.45 24.85 11.89
C LYS A 688 -2.02 24.05 10.67
N ILE A 689 -0.72 24.01 10.37
CA ILE A 689 -0.17 23.36 9.17
C ILE A 689 -0.30 21.85 9.29
N GLN A 690 0.02 21.30 10.47
CA GLN A 690 -0.15 19.88 10.79
C GLN A 690 -1.62 19.45 10.66
N LEU A 691 -2.54 20.18 11.28
CA LEU A 691 -3.96 19.87 11.25
C LEU A 691 -4.54 19.98 9.83
N ALA A 692 -4.11 20.99 9.07
CA ALA A 692 -4.50 21.13 7.66
C ALA A 692 -4.02 19.96 6.80
N GLU A 693 -2.87 19.37 7.12
CA GLU A 693 -2.33 18.22 6.41
C GLU A 693 -3.18 16.95 6.61
N LEU A 694 -3.67 16.72 7.84
CA LEU A 694 -4.55 15.59 8.16
C LEU A 694 -5.92 15.69 7.46
N ASN A 695 -6.35 16.89 7.05
CA ASN A 695 -7.59 17.06 6.28
C ASN A 695 -7.53 16.43 4.88
N LYS A 696 -6.35 16.01 4.40
CA LYS A 696 -6.21 15.24 3.15
C LYS A 696 -6.80 13.82 3.27
N MET A 697 -6.94 13.28 4.49
CA MET A 697 -7.47 11.94 4.74
C MET A 697 -8.91 11.76 4.18
N PRO A 698 -9.33 10.53 3.86
CA PRO A 698 -10.72 10.25 3.51
C PRO A 698 -11.67 10.61 4.66
N SER A 699 -12.93 10.93 4.35
CA SER A 699 -13.89 11.45 5.33
C SER A 699 -14.09 10.55 6.54
N PHE A 700 -14.07 9.23 6.36
CA PHE A 700 -14.26 8.27 7.45
C PHE A 700 -13.11 8.25 8.46
N ALA A 701 -11.93 8.76 8.07
CA ALA A 701 -10.74 8.80 8.90
C ALA A 701 -10.37 10.23 9.36
N ARG A 702 -11.09 11.28 8.95
CA ARG A 702 -10.80 12.66 9.35
C ARG A 702 -11.28 12.96 10.77
N LEU A 703 -10.60 13.89 11.45
CA LEU A 703 -11.03 14.43 12.75
C LEU A 703 -12.42 15.06 12.67
N VAL A 704 -12.61 15.93 11.68
CA VAL A 704 -13.88 16.63 11.45
C VAL A 704 -14.51 16.13 10.16
N ALA A 705 -15.62 15.42 10.30
CA ALA A 705 -16.39 14.91 9.17
C ALA A 705 -17.85 14.70 9.58
N ALA A 706 -18.78 14.93 8.64
CA ALA A 706 -20.22 14.75 8.91
C ALA A 706 -20.57 13.30 9.35
N CYS A 707 -19.82 12.31 8.86
CA CYS A 707 -19.95 10.91 9.22
C CYS A 707 -19.29 10.53 10.56
N ASN A 708 -18.52 11.43 11.19
CA ASN A 708 -17.87 11.16 12.47
C ASN A 708 -18.77 11.64 13.62
N MET A 709 -19.22 10.72 14.48
CA MET A 709 -20.05 11.04 15.65
C MET A 709 -19.39 12.07 16.58
N LEU A 710 -18.06 12.01 16.72
CA LEU A 710 -17.29 12.90 17.58
C LEU A 710 -17.32 14.37 17.12
N THR A 711 -17.61 14.62 15.84
CA THR A 711 -17.79 15.98 15.30
C THR A 711 -19.03 16.66 15.89
N HIS A 712 -20.04 15.88 16.31
CA HIS A 712 -21.34 16.39 16.77
C HIS A 712 -21.41 16.61 18.29
N LEU A 713 -20.32 16.36 19.04
CA LEU A 713 -20.28 16.55 20.50
C LEU A 713 -20.40 18.01 20.93
N GLY A 714 -20.05 18.96 20.06
CA GLY A 714 -20.09 20.40 20.34
C GLY A 714 -19.02 20.91 21.32
N HIS A 715 -18.11 20.04 21.78
CA HIS A 715 -16.99 20.39 22.66
C HIS A 715 -15.79 19.45 22.43
N THR A 716 -14.63 19.85 22.93
CA THR A 716 -13.36 19.14 22.74
C THR A 716 -13.18 18.01 23.74
N VAL A 717 -12.77 16.84 23.24
CA VAL A 717 -12.34 15.67 24.00
C VAL A 717 -10.93 15.30 23.54
N TYR A 718 -9.95 15.68 24.35
CA TYR A 718 -8.53 15.58 24.00
C TYR A 718 -8.12 14.15 23.64
N GLY A 719 -7.55 13.97 22.46
CA GLY A 719 -7.10 12.68 21.94
C GLY A 719 -8.17 11.81 21.30
N MET A 720 -9.41 12.29 21.21
CA MET A 720 -10.49 11.60 20.47
C MET A 720 -10.96 12.46 19.30
N ASN A 721 -11.34 13.71 19.57
CA ASN A 721 -11.66 14.67 18.51
C ASN A 721 -10.57 15.73 18.31
N THR A 722 -9.41 15.51 18.92
CA THR A 722 -8.16 16.23 18.68
C THR A 722 -7.03 15.24 18.47
N VAL A 723 -5.99 15.67 17.76
CA VAL A 723 -4.83 14.82 17.47
C VAL A 723 -3.94 14.71 18.71
N GLN A 724 -3.53 13.49 19.03
CA GLN A 724 -2.42 13.21 19.93
C GLN A 724 -1.20 12.72 19.15
N LEU A 725 -0.03 13.17 19.58
CA LEU A 725 1.26 12.72 19.08
C LEU A 725 1.99 11.89 20.13
N TYR A 726 2.67 10.87 19.65
CA TYR A 726 3.51 9.96 20.41
C TYR A 726 4.94 10.06 19.89
N MET A 727 5.91 10.29 20.75
CA MET A 727 7.33 10.35 20.41
C MET A 727 8.04 9.16 21.05
N LYS A 728 8.56 8.23 20.24
CA LYS A 728 8.95 6.90 20.70
C LYS A 728 10.45 6.64 20.54
N VAL A 729 10.94 5.73 21.38
CA VAL A 729 12.26 5.09 21.30
C VAL A 729 12.05 3.58 21.30
N PRO A 730 13.04 2.77 20.84
CA PRO A 730 12.91 1.31 20.85
C PRO A 730 12.59 0.76 22.25
N GLY A 731 11.51 0.00 22.35
CA GLY A 731 10.98 -0.52 23.60
C GLY A 731 9.76 0.22 24.15
N ALA A 732 9.43 1.41 23.65
CA ALA A 732 8.29 2.18 24.13
C ALA A 732 6.98 1.41 23.90
N ARG A 733 6.14 1.31 24.94
CA ARG A 733 4.91 0.51 24.93
C ARG A 733 3.67 1.33 25.25
N THR A 734 2.61 1.10 24.50
CA THR A 734 1.24 1.37 24.94
C THR A 734 0.64 0.04 25.41
N PRO A 735 0.29 -0.11 26.70
CA PRO A 735 -0.24 -1.36 27.24
C PRO A 735 -1.61 -1.72 26.65
N GLY A 736 -2.10 -2.91 26.98
CA GLY A 736 -3.40 -3.41 26.55
C GLY A 736 -4.54 -2.51 27.02
N HIS A 737 -5.42 -2.17 26.08
CA HIS A 737 -6.61 -1.37 26.33
C HIS A 737 -7.63 -1.54 25.20
N VAL A 738 -8.81 -0.97 25.44
CA VAL A 738 -9.83 -0.64 24.44
C VAL A 738 -9.97 0.86 24.41
N GLU A 739 -10.29 1.40 23.24
CA GLU A 739 -10.56 2.84 23.08
C GLU A 739 -11.75 3.30 23.93
N ASN A 740 -11.74 4.58 24.29
CA ASN A 740 -12.81 5.17 25.10
C ASN A 740 -14.16 5.00 24.40
N ASN A 741 -15.14 4.49 25.15
CA ASN A 741 -16.48 4.17 24.63
C ASN A 741 -16.46 3.22 23.42
N CYS A 742 -15.40 2.41 23.26
CA CYS A 742 -15.24 1.47 22.16
C CYS A 742 -15.26 2.13 20.77
N LEU A 743 -14.93 3.42 20.66
CA LEU A 743 -14.84 4.08 19.35
C LEU A 743 -13.67 3.52 18.53
N ALA A 744 -13.74 3.71 17.22
CA ALA A 744 -12.63 3.39 16.34
C ALA A 744 -11.47 4.39 16.54
N SER A 745 -10.24 3.97 16.27
CA SER A 745 -9.07 4.85 16.28
C SER A 745 -8.31 4.81 14.96
N VAL A 746 -7.72 5.93 14.59
CA VAL A 746 -6.81 6.05 13.44
C VAL A 746 -5.42 6.37 13.93
N ASN A 747 -4.42 5.59 13.53
CA ASN A 747 -3.02 5.82 13.87
C ASN A 747 -2.14 5.88 12.63
N ILE A 748 -1.30 6.90 12.51
CA ILE A 748 -0.32 7.05 11.43
C ILE A 748 1.08 7.00 12.03
N ASN A 749 1.94 6.11 11.52
CA ASN A 749 3.35 6.10 11.88
C ASN A 749 4.11 7.11 11.01
N ILE A 750 4.73 8.10 11.64
CA ILE A 750 5.53 9.14 10.98
C ILE A 750 6.91 8.59 10.58
N GLY A 751 7.41 7.58 11.29
CA GLY A 751 8.74 7.01 11.10
C GLY A 751 9.86 7.79 11.81
N PRO A 752 11.13 7.45 11.54
CA PRO A 752 11.60 6.44 10.58
C PRO A 752 11.47 4.98 11.07
N GLY A 753 11.34 4.75 12.38
CA GLY A 753 11.22 3.42 12.97
C GLY A 753 9.83 2.79 12.81
N ASP A 754 9.77 1.47 13.01
CA ASP A 754 8.54 0.69 12.89
C ASP A 754 7.87 0.47 14.26
N CYS A 755 6.54 0.29 14.25
CA CYS A 755 5.78 -0.15 15.41
C CYS A 755 5.24 -1.56 15.18
N GLU A 756 5.24 -2.37 16.23
CA GLU A 756 4.59 -3.67 16.26
C GLU A 756 3.27 -3.58 17.03
N TRP A 757 2.23 -4.13 16.43
CA TRP A 757 0.86 -4.09 16.92
C TRP A 757 0.36 -5.48 17.22
N PHE A 758 -0.42 -5.55 18.28
CA PHE A 758 -1.12 -6.75 18.72
C PHE A 758 -2.58 -6.39 18.94
N CYS A 759 -3.49 -7.19 18.38
CA CYS A 759 -4.92 -6.91 18.48
C CYS A 759 -5.73 -8.19 18.75
N VAL A 760 -6.81 -8.04 19.51
CA VAL A 760 -7.81 -9.08 19.80
C VAL A 760 -9.18 -8.50 19.46
N PRO A 761 -10.04 -9.23 18.71
CA PRO A 761 -11.38 -8.78 18.39
C PRO A 761 -12.25 -8.52 19.63
N TYR A 762 -13.19 -7.58 19.50
CA TYR A 762 -14.08 -7.17 20.59
C TYR A 762 -14.85 -8.35 21.19
N GLU A 763 -15.24 -9.35 20.40
CA GLU A 763 -16.03 -10.50 20.83
C GLU A 763 -15.36 -11.33 21.93
N TYR A 764 -14.05 -11.18 22.13
CA TYR A 764 -13.26 -11.90 23.14
C TYR A 764 -12.99 -11.04 24.39
N TRP A 765 -13.58 -9.86 24.51
CA TRP A 765 -13.26 -8.94 25.62
C TRP A 765 -13.56 -9.52 27.00
N SER A 766 -14.61 -10.33 27.14
CA SER A 766 -14.96 -11.01 28.40
C SER A 766 -13.88 -12.01 28.80
N ALA A 767 -13.40 -12.85 27.87
CA ALA A 767 -12.30 -13.79 28.10
C ALA A 767 -10.99 -13.08 28.48
N VAL A 768 -10.66 -11.99 27.78
CA VAL A 768 -9.47 -11.19 28.11
C VAL A 768 -9.62 -10.55 29.49
N ASN A 769 -10.80 -10.05 29.84
CA ASN A 769 -11.08 -9.49 31.18
C ASN A 769 -10.88 -10.53 32.28
N GLU A 770 -11.37 -11.76 32.09
CA GLU A 770 -11.16 -12.87 33.04
C GLU A 770 -9.67 -13.18 33.26
N LEU A 771 -8.86 -13.18 32.20
CA LEU A 771 -7.41 -13.36 32.30
C LEU A 771 -6.75 -12.18 33.05
N VAL A 772 -7.13 -10.94 32.75
CA VAL A 772 -6.60 -9.76 33.45
C VAL A 772 -6.95 -9.79 34.94
N GLU A 773 -8.18 -10.18 35.29
CA GLU A 773 -8.64 -10.33 36.68
C GLU A 773 -7.94 -11.48 37.41
N LYS A 774 -7.68 -12.61 36.72
CA LYS A 774 -6.88 -13.72 37.23
C LYS A 774 -5.48 -13.27 37.65
N HIS A 775 -4.90 -12.30 36.92
CA HIS A 775 -3.63 -11.64 37.25
C HIS A 775 -3.76 -10.48 38.25
N LYS A 776 -4.94 -10.28 38.87
CA LYS A 776 -5.24 -9.23 39.85
C LYS A 776 -5.06 -7.81 39.31
N LEU A 777 -5.27 -7.64 38.01
CA LEU A 777 -5.22 -6.36 37.31
C LEU A 777 -6.64 -5.90 36.97
N ASN A 778 -6.80 -4.63 36.63
CA ASN A 778 -8.07 -4.09 36.16
C ASN A 778 -8.02 -3.92 34.64
N PHE A 779 -8.98 -4.49 33.91
CA PHE A 779 -9.02 -4.42 32.45
C PHE A 779 -9.09 -2.98 31.92
N LEU A 780 -9.97 -2.14 32.48
CA LEU A 780 -10.22 -0.79 31.98
C LEU A 780 -9.18 0.26 32.42
N LYS A 781 -8.61 0.12 33.61
CA LYS A 781 -7.75 1.13 34.24
C LYS A 781 -6.33 0.65 34.53
N GLY A 782 -6.08 -0.66 34.44
CA GLY A 782 -4.79 -1.25 34.71
C GLY A 782 -3.80 -1.03 33.57
N SER A 783 -2.51 -1.20 33.88
CA SER A 783 -1.44 -1.21 32.88
C SER A 783 -0.96 -2.65 32.73
N TRP A 784 -1.39 -3.30 31.66
CA TRP A 784 -1.15 -4.73 31.44
C TRP A 784 -0.56 -5.01 30.06
N TRP A 785 0.31 -6.01 29.98
CA TRP A 785 0.93 -6.50 28.75
C TRP A 785 0.66 -8.00 28.66
N PRO A 786 -0.24 -8.46 27.78
CA PRO A 786 -0.62 -9.86 27.70
C PRO A 786 0.55 -10.77 27.36
N ASP A 787 0.55 -11.96 27.97
CA ASP A 787 1.30 -13.09 27.44
C ASP A 787 0.52 -13.71 26.28
N ILE A 788 1.15 -13.75 25.09
CA ILE A 788 0.51 -14.26 23.88
C ILE A 788 0.22 -15.75 24.02
N ASP A 789 1.10 -16.51 24.67
CA ASP A 789 0.90 -17.96 24.81
C ASP A 789 -0.32 -18.24 25.70
N GLU A 790 -0.53 -17.48 26.77
CA GLU A 790 -1.72 -17.61 27.64
C GLU A 790 -3.02 -17.22 26.90
N LEU A 791 -2.97 -16.22 26.00
CA LEU A 791 -4.11 -15.89 25.14
C LEU A 791 -4.46 -17.03 24.18
N LEU A 792 -3.45 -17.62 23.54
CA LEU A 792 -3.64 -18.72 22.59
C LEU A 792 -4.14 -19.99 23.30
N GLU A 793 -3.62 -20.30 24.50
CA GLU A 793 -4.12 -21.39 25.35
C GLU A 793 -5.58 -21.20 25.75
N ALA A 794 -6.01 -19.95 25.93
CA ALA A 794 -7.41 -19.58 26.19
C ALA A 794 -8.29 -19.55 24.93
N ASN A 795 -7.81 -20.03 23.78
CA ASN A 795 -8.51 -19.97 22.48
C ASN A 795 -8.84 -18.53 22.01
N ILE A 796 -8.07 -17.53 22.42
CA ILE A 796 -8.26 -16.13 22.03
C ILE A 796 -7.40 -15.84 20.79
N PRO A 797 -7.99 -15.43 19.65
CA PRO A 797 -7.23 -15.12 18.45
C PRO A 797 -6.49 -13.78 18.60
N VAL A 798 -5.24 -13.74 18.13
CA VAL A 798 -4.37 -12.56 18.19
C VAL A 798 -3.91 -12.19 16.78
N TYR A 799 -4.09 -10.93 16.41
CA TYR A 799 -3.48 -10.32 15.23
C TYR A 799 -2.13 -9.73 15.62
N ARG A 800 -1.09 -9.99 14.84
CA ARG A 800 0.26 -9.44 15.04
C ARG A 800 0.82 -8.91 13.74
N PHE A 801 1.28 -7.66 13.72
CA PHE A 801 1.80 -7.04 12.50
C PHE A 801 2.70 -5.84 12.75
N THR A 802 3.49 -5.48 11.73
CA THR A 802 4.39 -4.33 11.75
C THR A 802 3.82 -3.17 10.92
N GLN A 803 3.62 -2.03 11.58
CA GLN A 803 3.28 -0.74 10.99
C GLN A 803 4.56 0.02 10.64
N LYS A 804 4.80 0.21 9.35
CA LYS A 804 5.96 0.95 8.84
C LYS A 804 5.71 2.45 8.79
N ALA A 805 6.76 3.24 8.57
CA ALA A 805 6.63 4.67 8.30
C ALA A 805 5.67 4.93 7.13
N GLY A 806 4.68 5.80 7.35
CA GLY A 806 3.62 6.12 6.40
C GLY A 806 2.40 5.19 6.43
N ASP A 807 2.48 4.04 7.11
CA ASP A 807 1.34 3.13 7.23
C ASP A 807 0.28 3.71 8.18
N VAL A 808 -0.99 3.55 7.81
CA VAL A 808 -2.15 3.92 8.62
C VAL A 808 -2.76 2.66 9.21
N VAL A 809 -2.96 2.63 10.52
CA VAL A 809 -3.67 1.57 11.22
C VAL A 809 -5.06 2.09 11.58
N TRP A 810 -6.07 1.34 11.18
CA TRP A 810 -7.44 1.52 11.62
C TRP A 810 -7.76 0.47 12.68
N ILE A 811 -8.12 0.91 13.87
CA ILE A 811 -8.60 0.07 14.95
C ILE A 811 -10.12 0.14 14.95
N GLY A 812 -10.77 -1.00 14.76
CA GLY A 812 -12.22 -1.13 14.76
C GLY A 812 -12.83 -0.92 16.14
N SER A 813 -14.16 -0.73 16.17
CA SER A 813 -14.90 -0.47 17.41
C SER A 813 -14.69 -1.60 18.43
N GLY A 814 -14.26 -1.25 19.64
CA GLY A 814 -14.05 -2.19 20.75
C GLY A 814 -12.86 -3.15 20.59
N CYS A 815 -12.04 -2.99 19.56
CA CYS A 815 -10.87 -3.85 19.37
C CYS A 815 -9.83 -3.64 20.50
N ILE A 816 -9.47 -4.72 21.17
CA ILE A 816 -8.46 -4.72 22.23
C ILE A 816 -7.10 -4.71 21.56
N HIS A 817 -6.20 -3.82 21.98
CA HIS A 817 -4.89 -3.75 21.36
C HIS A 817 -3.80 -3.22 22.29
N TRP A 818 -2.56 -3.56 21.95
CA TRP A 818 -1.34 -3.05 22.58
C TRP A 818 -0.25 -2.88 21.53
N VAL A 819 0.71 -1.98 21.80
CA VAL A 819 1.66 -1.52 20.79
C VAL A 819 3.06 -1.41 21.37
N HIS A 820 4.06 -1.84 20.59
CA HIS A 820 5.48 -1.74 20.90
C HIS A 820 6.24 -0.98 19.80
N SER A 821 7.11 -0.06 20.18
CA SER A 821 8.02 0.60 19.23
C SER A 821 9.28 -0.22 19.03
N THR A 822 9.52 -0.70 17.81
CA THR A 822 10.78 -1.41 17.48
C THR A 822 11.92 -0.42 17.18
N GLY A 823 11.58 0.76 16.65
CA GLY A 823 12.52 1.82 16.29
C GLY A 823 12.28 3.15 17.01
N TRP A 824 13.03 4.17 16.60
CA TRP A 824 12.73 5.57 16.92
C TRP A 824 11.75 6.10 15.90
N CYS A 825 10.55 6.45 16.33
CA CYS A 825 9.53 7.01 15.46
C CYS A 825 8.61 7.94 16.24
N ASN A 826 7.82 8.71 15.49
CA ASN A 826 6.65 9.37 16.04
C ASN A 826 5.38 8.73 15.46
N ASN A 827 4.28 8.79 16.19
CA ASN A 827 2.96 8.47 15.66
C ASN A 827 2.02 9.63 15.93
N VAL A 828 1.01 9.80 15.07
CA VAL A 828 -0.16 10.62 15.37
C VAL A 828 -1.38 9.72 15.42
N ALA A 829 -2.28 9.98 16.36
CA ALA A 829 -3.55 9.27 16.46
C ALA A 829 -4.67 10.18 16.96
N TRP A 830 -5.90 9.75 16.71
CA TRP A 830 -7.13 10.33 17.24
C TRP A 830 -8.22 9.25 17.29
#